data_AF-A0A2N1VZH7-F1
#
_entry.id   AF-A0A2N1VZH7-F1
#
_cell.length_a   1.000
_cell.length_b   1.000
_cell.length_c   1.000
_cell.angle_alpha   90.00
_cell.angle_beta   90.00
_cell.angle_gamma   90.00
#
_symmetry.space_group_name_H-M   'P 1'
#
loop_
_entity.id
_entity.type
_entity.pdbx_description
1 polymer ?
#
loop_
_entity_poly.entity_id
_entity_poly.type
_entity_poly.pdbx_seq_one_letter_code
_entity_poly.pdbx_strand_id
1 'polypeptide(L)'
;MIKTRIILTLLLIYNFSGLFSQIKIKELPAYNFSAYAQEFLISNEYREIIPLNDNWKAYTEESSEKGIQVNLPCLFTNANKLIFEKEFSISEAVIKEKDLVFRALGINYSAEILLNDVVIFKNDVSNIPFSVELTRELLKTKEPNNLKIIVSFKLDDENTIPPVQRFLFPENSGGITRDVFIEVLPLRRIEIKDLRNKFSNKYNGVSVGINLTPYFHFLKKDSTSATNYDISYRVTGQAGNLVSSEKKNYSSNHTSSINTSLYISNPLLWTPDNPNSYRLDIELSSSGKIIDRVSKPLIFYELIADSETTLLNGKEFNLKGTTYIPQNEYRVAKPIYDELREDLLTIKKMGFNAVRFAKSIPHIYALQLCEQLGLLAFVELPIHSVPEYFAEKESYQHRALNLTIKFLDSFKDQQVIAGIGVGTSYIASSAIHRNFIGKIAARIKSKTNKITYASYLGTNIYPAENIDLMGVEIFNAEPELALKNLVSSKTGNSRIFISEATYPNYYNSRAGYLDKFTLEAQAKYFEDLINYSEKIHLSGFFINSFNNYHGDYSSFCSGYNSEKIYNIGITDDLKNPNRITYKVISSKLTSSERVTIPIGSSVDDSPIFIIFVGLALAILMAIIINTKKKFREDASRALLRPYNFYSDIRDQRILSGFHTFALMFILAGSHSLLLTNLFFYVKGNEIVERILIAFAIPKILEWFSYLAWHPVSAFIYMFIFTLLLFVIIAAIIKVASFFVKTKVLFLNIYFVVVWAFLPLTILLPIKLILYRVLLADIINVYIYIFLAIYFVWIVQRIIKGVYVIFDISRSVVYLYSILFLLVSFGAVMLFAQMSNSTVYYIITTLKQFQLI
;
A
#
# COMPACT_ATOMS: atom_id res chain seq x y z
N MET A 1 0.15 -40.95 28.26
CA MET A 1 -0.33 -40.59 26.91
C MET A 1 -1.07 -39.23 26.88
N ILE A 2 -0.66 -38.24 27.69
CA ILE A 2 -1.31 -36.90 27.79
C ILE A 2 -0.32 -35.75 27.46
N LYS A 3 0.98 -36.03 27.28
CA LYS A 3 2.04 -35.01 27.11
C LYS A 3 2.44 -34.71 25.66
N THR A 4 1.98 -35.48 24.68
CA THR A 4 2.23 -35.20 23.26
C THR A 4 1.29 -34.15 22.68
N ARG A 5 0.19 -33.83 23.38
CA ARG A 5 -0.77 -32.81 22.93
C ARG A 5 -0.22 -31.40 23.07
N ILE A 6 0.56 -31.05 24.10
CA ILE A 6 0.92 -29.65 24.41
C ILE A 6 1.92 -29.03 23.39
N ILE A 7 2.85 -29.82 22.84
CA ILE A 7 3.80 -29.35 21.83
C ILE A 7 3.13 -29.27 20.44
N LEU A 8 2.20 -30.20 20.16
CA LEU A 8 1.27 -29.99 19.06
C LEU A 8 0.35 -28.80 19.33
N THR A 9 0.02 -28.45 20.59
CA THR A 9 -0.87 -27.32 20.91
C THR A 9 -0.21 -25.97 20.62
N LEU A 10 1.11 -25.81 20.76
CA LEU A 10 1.80 -24.55 20.40
C LEU A 10 1.99 -24.37 18.88
N LEU A 11 2.18 -25.45 18.13
CA LEU A 11 2.12 -25.46 16.66
C LEU A 11 0.67 -25.44 16.13
N LEU A 12 -0.29 -25.94 16.91
CA LEU A 12 -1.72 -25.84 16.65
C LEU A 12 -2.29 -24.49 17.09
N ILE A 13 -1.70 -23.72 18.00
CA ILE A 13 -2.17 -22.36 18.33
C ILE A 13 -2.01 -21.43 17.13
N TYR A 14 -1.04 -21.71 16.24
CA TYR A 14 -0.96 -21.04 14.93
C TYR A 14 -2.10 -21.47 13.98
N ASN A 15 -2.66 -22.67 14.15
CA ASN A 15 -3.79 -23.19 13.38
C ASN A 15 -5.16 -23.00 14.08
N PHE A 16 -5.20 -22.68 15.38
CA PHE A 16 -6.43 -22.55 16.18
C PHE A 16 -6.94 -21.11 16.27
N SER A 17 -6.20 -20.11 15.79
CA SER A 17 -6.79 -18.78 15.54
C SER A 17 -7.77 -18.77 14.36
N GLY A 18 -7.93 -19.90 13.65
CA GLY A 18 -8.96 -20.09 12.63
C GLY A 18 -10.33 -20.56 13.15
N LEU A 19 -10.48 -20.84 14.45
CA LEU A 19 -11.76 -21.27 15.01
C LEU A 19 -12.64 -20.05 15.34
N PHE A 20 -13.54 -19.77 14.40
CA PHE A 20 -14.64 -18.80 14.45
C PHE A 20 -14.21 -17.32 14.47
N SER A 21 -13.43 -16.88 13.48
CA SER A 21 -13.49 -15.46 13.14
C SER A 21 -14.84 -15.17 12.50
N GLN A 22 -15.73 -14.49 13.23
CA GLN A 22 -16.99 -14.04 12.67
C GLN A 22 -16.73 -13.08 11.49
N ILE A 23 -17.41 -13.32 10.37
CA ILE A 23 -17.36 -12.46 9.20
C ILE A 23 -17.94 -11.11 9.61
N LYS A 24 -17.19 -10.05 9.35
CA LYS A 24 -17.64 -8.68 9.62
C LYS A 24 -17.92 -8.02 8.30
N ILE A 25 -19.18 -7.66 8.06
CA ILE A 25 -19.61 -6.85 6.92
C ILE A 25 -19.91 -5.44 7.46
N LYS A 26 -19.45 -4.42 6.76
CA LYS A 26 -19.57 -3.01 7.12
C LYS A 26 -20.13 -2.25 5.92
N GLU A 27 -21.35 -1.75 6.03
CA GLU A 27 -21.94 -0.86 5.03
C GLU A 27 -21.27 0.52 5.08
N LEU A 28 -21.03 1.12 3.91
CA LEU A 28 -20.56 2.50 3.82
C LEU A 28 -21.72 3.48 4.07
N PRO A 29 -21.44 4.75 4.43
CA PRO A 29 -22.50 5.72 4.70
C PRO A 29 -23.45 5.88 3.51
N ALA A 30 -24.75 5.85 3.78
CA ALA A 30 -25.78 5.93 2.74
C ALA A 30 -25.81 7.29 2.04
N TYR A 31 -26.16 7.28 0.75
CA TYR A 31 -26.36 8.47 -0.07
C TYR A 31 -27.32 8.17 -1.23
N ASN A 32 -27.85 9.22 -1.85
CA ASN A 32 -28.70 9.07 -3.04
C ASN A 32 -27.85 8.95 -4.30
N PHE A 33 -27.52 7.72 -4.72
CA PHE A 33 -26.73 7.47 -5.92
C PHE A 33 -27.33 8.11 -7.17
N SER A 34 -28.66 8.08 -7.34
CA SER A 34 -29.33 8.63 -8.53
C SER A 34 -29.08 10.12 -8.72
N ALA A 35 -28.91 10.89 -7.64
CA ALA A 35 -28.59 12.32 -7.72
C ALA A 35 -27.17 12.54 -8.28
N TYR A 36 -26.20 11.77 -7.80
CA TYR A 36 -24.81 11.86 -8.27
C TYR A 36 -24.63 11.27 -9.67
N ALA A 37 -25.31 10.17 -9.98
CA ALA A 37 -25.23 9.50 -11.28
C ALA A 37 -25.59 10.47 -12.42
N GLN A 38 -26.53 11.39 -12.22
CA GLN A 38 -26.88 12.42 -13.22
C GLN A 38 -25.75 13.43 -13.47
N GLU A 39 -24.85 13.65 -12.52
CA GLU A 39 -23.72 14.57 -12.66
C GLU A 39 -22.58 13.96 -13.50
N PHE A 40 -22.29 12.66 -13.32
CA PHE A 40 -21.06 12.05 -13.84
C PHE A 40 -21.24 10.85 -14.78
N LEU A 41 -22.43 10.24 -14.81
CA LEU A 41 -22.76 9.14 -15.72
C LEU A 41 -23.63 9.65 -16.87
N ILE A 42 -23.67 8.88 -17.96
CA ILE A 42 -24.54 9.19 -19.10
C ILE A 42 -25.95 8.72 -18.74
N SER A 43 -26.74 9.60 -18.12
CA SER A 43 -28.17 9.35 -17.84
C SER A 43 -29.02 10.41 -18.53
N ASN A 44 -30.00 9.96 -19.32
CA ASN A 44 -30.94 10.83 -20.02
C ASN A 44 -32.23 10.04 -20.37
N GLU A 45 -33.17 10.70 -21.05
CA GLU A 45 -34.45 10.10 -21.46
C GLU A 45 -34.34 8.82 -22.33
N TYR A 46 -33.19 8.56 -22.94
CA TYR A 46 -32.93 7.38 -23.77
C TYR A 46 -32.13 6.29 -23.05
N ARG A 47 -31.34 6.67 -22.03
CA ARG A 47 -30.43 5.82 -21.26
C ARG A 47 -30.74 5.93 -19.77
N GLU A 48 -31.40 4.91 -19.26
CA GLU A 48 -31.83 4.86 -17.86
C GLU A 48 -30.83 4.07 -17.02
N ILE A 49 -30.71 4.46 -15.75
CA ILE A 49 -29.89 3.77 -14.76
C ILE A 49 -30.83 3.21 -13.69
N ILE A 50 -30.73 1.91 -13.45
CA ILE A 50 -31.41 1.21 -12.35
C ILE A 50 -30.35 0.93 -11.27
N PRO A 51 -30.34 1.69 -10.16
CA PRO A 51 -29.43 1.44 -9.05
C PRO A 51 -29.64 0.04 -8.48
N LEU A 52 -28.55 -0.64 -8.17
CA LEU A 52 -28.59 -1.94 -7.50
C LEU A 52 -27.91 -1.84 -6.13
N ASN A 53 -28.11 -0.76 -5.38
CA ASN A 53 -27.39 -0.57 -4.12
C ASN A 53 -28.06 -1.30 -2.94
N ASP A 54 -29.38 -1.39 -2.91
CA ASP A 54 -30.08 -1.82 -1.69
C ASP A 54 -30.37 -3.32 -1.65
N ASN A 55 -30.55 -3.88 -0.45
CA ASN A 55 -31.17 -5.19 -0.22
C ASN A 55 -30.48 -6.39 -0.91
N TRP A 56 -29.15 -6.47 -0.85
CA TRP A 56 -28.40 -7.67 -1.26
C TRP A 56 -28.40 -8.71 -0.14
N LYS A 57 -28.40 -9.98 -0.50
CA LYS A 57 -28.14 -11.09 0.44
C LYS A 57 -26.68 -11.49 0.35
N ALA A 58 -25.93 -11.37 1.45
CA ALA A 58 -24.51 -11.74 1.53
C ALA A 58 -24.31 -13.01 2.36
N TYR A 59 -23.56 -13.99 1.83
CA TYR A 59 -23.30 -15.27 2.50
C TYR A 59 -22.02 -15.96 2.02
N THR A 60 -21.57 -16.96 2.78
CA THR A 60 -20.51 -17.88 2.36
C THR A 60 -21.10 -19.16 1.77
N GLU A 61 -20.29 -19.92 1.04
CA GLU A 61 -20.71 -21.22 0.47
C GLU A 61 -21.25 -22.18 1.53
N GLU A 62 -20.70 -22.14 2.76
CA GLU A 62 -21.13 -22.99 3.88
C GLU A 62 -22.41 -22.49 4.58
N SER A 63 -22.88 -21.27 4.27
CA SER A 63 -23.92 -20.57 5.03
C SER A 63 -25.01 -19.92 4.16
N SER A 64 -25.35 -20.52 3.02
CA SER A 64 -26.33 -19.97 2.06
C SER A 64 -27.72 -19.72 2.66
N GLU A 65 -28.15 -20.55 3.61
CA GLU A 65 -29.42 -20.41 4.32
C GLU A 65 -29.44 -19.27 5.35
N LYS A 66 -28.27 -18.78 5.79
CA LYS A 66 -28.11 -17.73 6.82
C LYS A 66 -27.57 -16.41 6.25
N GLY A 67 -27.89 -16.09 5.00
CA GLY A 67 -27.44 -14.86 4.37
C GLY A 67 -27.94 -13.60 5.09
N ILE A 68 -27.07 -12.61 5.20
CA ILE A 68 -27.35 -11.33 5.86
C ILE A 68 -27.74 -10.32 4.78
N GLN A 69 -28.79 -9.52 5.04
CA GLN A 69 -29.17 -8.44 4.14
C GLN A 69 -28.20 -7.26 4.31
N VAL A 70 -27.67 -6.76 3.19
CA VAL A 70 -26.68 -5.68 3.16
C VAL A 70 -26.98 -4.69 2.04
N ASN A 71 -26.63 -3.43 2.26
CA ASN A 71 -26.62 -2.40 1.23
C ASN A 71 -25.21 -2.15 0.72
N LEU A 72 -25.11 -1.75 -0.54
CA LEU A 72 -23.88 -1.42 -1.22
C LEU A 72 -23.72 0.11 -1.32
N PRO A 73 -22.49 0.64 -1.28
CA PRO A 73 -21.24 -0.12 -1.17
C PRO A 73 -20.99 -0.69 0.24
N CYS A 74 -20.29 -1.82 0.31
CA CYS A 74 -19.92 -2.44 1.58
C CYS A 74 -18.56 -3.13 1.54
N LEU A 75 -17.98 -3.28 2.73
CA LEU A 75 -16.70 -3.93 2.97
C LEU A 75 -16.91 -5.19 3.81
N PHE A 76 -16.08 -6.20 3.64
CA PHE A 76 -16.02 -7.35 4.50
C PHE A 76 -14.58 -7.71 4.88
N THR A 77 -14.44 -8.25 6.09
CA THR A 77 -13.19 -8.79 6.61
C THR A 77 -13.42 -10.19 7.18
N ASN A 78 -12.33 -10.93 7.39
CA ASN A 78 -12.32 -12.29 7.94
C ASN A 78 -13.00 -13.37 7.08
N ALA A 79 -13.18 -13.11 5.78
CA ALA A 79 -13.57 -14.11 4.81
C ALA A 79 -12.64 -14.02 3.59
N ASN A 80 -12.31 -15.16 2.98
CA ASN A 80 -11.54 -15.17 1.73
C ASN A 80 -12.45 -14.90 0.52
N LYS A 81 -13.72 -15.30 0.63
CA LYS A 81 -14.71 -15.28 -0.43
C LYS A 81 -16.09 -15.00 0.18
N LEU A 82 -16.86 -14.13 -0.47
CA LEU A 82 -18.23 -13.80 -0.09
C LEU A 82 -19.10 -13.72 -1.34
N ILE A 83 -20.32 -14.25 -1.25
CA ILE A 83 -21.31 -14.26 -2.32
C ILE A 83 -22.36 -13.21 -2.01
N PHE A 84 -22.58 -12.29 -2.94
CA PHE A 84 -23.67 -11.32 -2.90
C PHE A 84 -24.73 -11.73 -3.92
N GLU A 85 -25.97 -11.81 -3.50
CA GLU A 85 -27.09 -12.24 -4.31
C GLU A 85 -28.21 -11.21 -4.26
N LYS A 86 -28.75 -10.85 -5.43
CA LYS A 86 -29.87 -9.91 -5.54
C LYS A 86 -30.84 -10.38 -6.59
N GLU A 87 -32.10 -10.41 -6.19
CA GLU A 87 -33.21 -10.58 -7.12
C GLU A 87 -33.65 -9.23 -7.69
N PHE A 88 -33.95 -9.20 -8.98
CA PHE A 88 -34.49 -8.03 -9.66
C PHE A 88 -35.49 -8.47 -10.74
N SER A 89 -36.53 -7.66 -10.91
CA SER A 89 -37.58 -7.90 -11.90
C SER A 89 -37.46 -6.90 -13.03
N ILE A 90 -37.57 -7.36 -14.27
CA ILE A 90 -37.58 -6.51 -15.46
C ILE A 90 -38.78 -6.91 -16.31
N SER A 91 -39.48 -5.91 -16.85
CA SER A 91 -40.65 -6.13 -17.67
C SER A 91 -40.29 -6.74 -19.04
N GLU A 92 -41.20 -7.52 -19.59
CA GLU A 92 -41.03 -8.13 -20.91
C GLU A 92 -40.84 -7.07 -22.03
N ALA A 93 -41.45 -5.89 -21.87
CA ALA A 93 -41.29 -4.78 -22.81
C ALA A 93 -39.85 -4.27 -22.86
N VAL A 94 -39.23 -4.07 -21.69
CA VAL A 94 -37.82 -3.62 -21.61
C VAL A 94 -36.89 -4.67 -22.22
N ILE A 95 -37.08 -5.95 -21.88
CA ILE A 95 -36.24 -7.04 -22.43
C ILE A 95 -36.35 -7.12 -23.95
N LYS A 96 -37.51 -6.83 -24.54
CA LYS A 96 -37.69 -6.82 -26.00
C LYS A 96 -37.06 -5.60 -26.67
N GLU A 97 -37.19 -4.42 -26.07
CA GLU A 97 -36.88 -3.14 -26.74
C GLU A 97 -35.57 -2.48 -26.30
N LYS A 98 -34.87 -3.02 -25.29
CA LYS A 98 -33.67 -2.41 -24.71
C LYS A 98 -32.62 -3.47 -24.37
N ASP A 99 -31.35 -3.12 -24.51
CA ASP A 99 -30.24 -3.91 -23.99
C ASP A 99 -29.98 -3.52 -22.53
N LEU A 100 -29.51 -4.47 -21.74
CA LEU A 100 -29.27 -4.29 -20.32
C LEU A 100 -27.79 -4.57 -20.05
N VAL A 101 -27.12 -3.63 -19.41
CA VAL A 101 -25.68 -3.74 -19.10
C VAL A 101 -25.48 -3.57 -17.61
N PHE A 102 -24.98 -4.61 -16.94
CA PHE A 102 -24.53 -4.48 -15.56
C PHE A 102 -23.21 -3.73 -15.52
N ARG A 103 -23.12 -2.72 -14.67
CA ARG A 103 -21.92 -1.93 -14.43
C ARG A 103 -21.54 -2.00 -12.96
N ALA A 104 -20.25 -2.17 -12.73
CA ALA A 104 -19.65 -2.03 -11.41
C ALA A 104 -18.56 -0.96 -11.46
N LEU A 105 -18.64 0.03 -10.58
CA LEU A 105 -17.64 1.10 -10.49
C LEU A 105 -16.38 0.67 -9.71
N GLY A 106 -16.48 -0.39 -8.91
CA GLY A 106 -15.35 -0.94 -8.17
C GLY A 106 -15.73 -2.11 -7.27
N ILE A 107 -14.94 -3.17 -7.36
CA ILE A 107 -15.01 -4.36 -6.50
C ILE A 107 -13.58 -4.71 -6.12
N ASN A 108 -13.34 -5.04 -4.85
CA ASN A 108 -12.04 -5.47 -4.34
C ASN A 108 -12.12 -6.91 -3.78
N TYR A 109 -11.32 -7.89 -4.20
CA TYR A 109 -10.25 -7.82 -5.21
C TYR A 109 -10.70 -8.39 -6.57
N SER A 110 -11.08 -9.68 -6.63
CA SER A 110 -11.56 -10.32 -7.86
C SER A 110 -13.06 -10.66 -7.76
N ALA A 111 -13.77 -10.63 -8.89
CA ALA A 111 -15.21 -10.86 -8.95
C ALA A 111 -15.59 -11.86 -10.05
N GLU A 112 -16.54 -12.76 -9.76
CA GLU A 112 -17.28 -13.52 -10.77
C GLU A 112 -18.74 -13.07 -10.76
N ILE A 113 -19.29 -12.79 -11.94
CA ILE A 113 -20.67 -12.32 -12.11
C ILE A 113 -21.48 -13.45 -12.74
N LEU A 114 -22.57 -13.83 -12.09
CA LEU A 114 -23.51 -14.85 -12.55
C LEU A 114 -24.89 -14.24 -12.72
N LEU A 115 -25.55 -14.59 -13.82
CA LEU A 115 -26.95 -14.28 -14.08
C LEU A 115 -27.71 -15.61 -14.17
N ASN A 116 -28.69 -15.80 -13.29
CA ASN A 116 -29.48 -17.04 -13.21
C ASN A 116 -28.59 -18.30 -13.19
N ASP A 117 -27.58 -18.27 -12.31
CA ASP A 117 -26.57 -19.31 -12.09
C ASP A 117 -25.62 -19.61 -13.27
N VAL A 118 -25.64 -18.80 -14.33
CA VAL A 118 -24.67 -18.86 -15.44
C VAL A 118 -23.62 -17.77 -15.27
N VAL A 119 -22.33 -18.16 -15.27
CA VAL A 119 -21.21 -17.21 -15.22
C VAL A 119 -21.15 -16.40 -16.53
N ILE A 120 -21.33 -15.09 -16.43
CA ILE A 120 -21.29 -14.17 -17.58
C ILE A 120 -20.00 -13.34 -17.64
N PHE A 121 -19.29 -13.18 -16.52
CA PHE A 121 -18.06 -12.38 -16.48
C PHE A 121 -17.14 -12.76 -15.33
N LYS A 122 -15.83 -12.55 -15.52
CA LYS A 122 -14.80 -12.68 -14.49
C LYS A 122 -13.84 -11.49 -14.53
N ASN A 123 -13.56 -10.92 -13.36
CA ASN A 123 -12.61 -9.84 -13.18
C ASN A 123 -11.57 -10.18 -12.11
N ASP A 124 -10.29 -9.97 -12.41
CA ASP A 124 -9.14 -10.30 -11.58
C ASP A 124 -8.35 -9.06 -11.11
N VAL A 125 -8.92 -7.86 -11.29
CA VAL A 125 -8.29 -6.59 -10.92
C VAL A 125 -9.18 -5.78 -9.99
N SER A 126 -8.56 -5.20 -8.95
CA SER A 126 -9.27 -4.43 -7.93
C SER A 126 -9.69 -3.05 -8.43
N ASN A 127 -10.92 -2.65 -8.08
CA ASN A 127 -11.44 -1.28 -8.18
C ASN A 127 -11.37 -0.63 -9.58
N ILE A 128 -11.13 -1.41 -10.64
CA ILE A 128 -11.26 -0.96 -12.03
C ILE A 128 -12.73 -1.14 -12.46
N PRO A 129 -13.39 -0.08 -12.93
CA PRO A 129 -14.76 -0.18 -13.43
C PRO A 129 -14.87 -1.15 -14.60
N PHE A 130 -15.93 -1.95 -14.65
CA PHE A 130 -16.20 -2.84 -15.77
C PHE A 130 -17.70 -2.87 -16.09
N SER A 131 -18.02 -3.36 -17.29
CA SER A 131 -19.38 -3.55 -17.77
C SER A 131 -19.55 -4.91 -18.43
N VAL A 132 -20.67 -5.57 -18.18
CA VAL A 132 -21.07 -6.84 -18.80
C VAL A 132 -22.50 -6.73 -19.30
N GLU A 133 -22.72 -7.16 -20.54
CA GLU A 133 -24.06 -7.25 -21.11
C GLU A 133 -24.83 -8.41 -20.47
N LEU A 134 -26.09 -8.15 -20.07
CA LEU A 134 -26.98 -9.17 -19.53
C LEU A 134 -27.68 -9.88 -20.70
N THR A 135 -27.21 -11.07 -21.01
CA THR A 135 -27.67 -11.87 -22.15
C THR A 135 -29.18 -12.09 -22.11
N ARG A 136 -29.88 -11.70 -23.19
CA ARG A 136 -31.34 -11.79 -23.31
C ARG A 136 -31.88 -13.21 -23.11
N GLU A 137 -31.18 -14.24 -23.60
CA GLU A 137 -31.62 -15.63 -23.45
C GLU A 137 -31.60 -16.12 -22.00
N LEU A 138 -30.79 -15.50 -21.15
CA LEU A 138 -30.71 -15.86 -19.74
C LEU A 138 -31.78 -15.14 -18.91
N LEU A 139 -32.35 -14.03 -19.40
CA LEU A 139 -33.30 -13.22 -18.64
C LEU A 139 -34.71 -13.84 -18.61
N LYS A 140 -35.24 -13.99 -17.40
CA LYS A 140 -36.61 -14.41 -17.11
C LYS A 140 -37.55 -13.21 -17.16
N THR A 141 -38.73 -13.38 -17.75
CA THR A 141 -39.76 -12.32 -17.90
C THR A 141 -40.92 -12.45 -16.92
N LYS A 142 -41.18 -13.68 -16.42
CA LYS A 142 -42.30 -13.99 -15.52
C LYS A 142 -41.89 -14.23 -14.07
N GLU A 143 -40.60 -14.41 -13.84
CA GLU A 143 -39.99 -14.67 -12.53
C GLU A 143 -38.87 -13.65 -12.29
N PRO A 144 -38.54 -13.33 -11.02
CA PRO A 144 -37.37 -12.54 -10.71
C PRO A 144 -36.09 -13.15 -11.30
N ASN A 145 -35.21 -12.29 -11.77
CA ASN A 145 -33.86 -12.66 -12.19
C ASN A 145 -32.92 -12.59 -10.99
N ASN A 146 -31.97 -13.51 -10.94
CA ASN A 146 -30.98 -13.59 -9.88
C ASN A 146 -29.62 -13.14 -10.41
N LEU A 147 -29.09 -12.06 -9.82
CA LEU A 147 -27.72 -11.59 -10.04
C LEU A 147 -26.86 -11.97 -8.84
N LYS A 148 -25.81 -12.74 -9.09
CA LYS A 148 -24.87 -13.21 -8.07
C LYS A 148 -23.47 -12.69 -8.37
N ILE A 149 -22.84 -12.06 -7.38
CA ILE A 149 -21.49 -11.52 -7.42
C ILE A 149 -20.65 -12.27 -6.40
N ILE A 150 -19.70 -13.05 -6.88
CA ILE A 150 -18.77 -13.78 -6.04
C ILE A 150 -17.50 -12.96 -5.90
N VAL A 151 -17.25 -12.41 -4.72
CA VAL A 151 -16.06 -11.59 -4.44
C VAL A 151 -15.03 -12.42 -3.71
N SER A 152 -13.81 -12.50 -4.26
CA SER A 152 -12.65 -13.13 -3.61
C SER A 152 -11.59 -12.07 -3.30
N PHE A 153 -11.03 -12.12 -2.09
CA PHE A 153 -10.26 -11.02 -1.50
C PHE A 153 -8.81 -11.40 -1.13
N LYS A 154 -8.46 -12.69 -1.14
CA LYS A 154 -7.13 -13.14 -0.73
C LYS A 154 -6.04 -12.65 -1.70
N LEU A 155 -5.12 -11.82 -1.21
CA LEU A 155 -3.92 -11.43 -1.93
C LEU A 155 -2.85 -12.53 -1.89
N ASP A 156 -2.00 -12.51 -2.90
CA ASP A 156 -0.89 -13.43 -3.12
C ASP A 156 0.42 -12.64 -3.25
N ASP A 157 1.56 -13.28 -3.01
CA ASP A 157 2.88 -12.66 -3.14
C ASP A 157 3.35 -12.56 -4.61
N GLU A 158 2.80 -13.39 -5.49
CA GLU A 158 3.14 -13.43 -6.93
C GLU A 158 1.94 -13.11 -7.84
N ASN A 159 0.76 -13.65 -7.53
CA ASN A 159 -0.37 -13.73 -8.47
C ASN A 159 -1.36 -12.56 -8.39
N THR A 160 -1.17 -11.60 -7.49
CA THR A 160 -2.04 -10.42 -7.38
C THR A 160 -1.25 -9.13 -7.58
N ILE A 161 -1.93 -8.10 -8.08
CA ILE A 161 -1.39 -6.75 -8.19
C ILE A 161 -2.40 -5.81 -7.52
N PRO A 162 -2.10 -5.28 -6.31
CA PRO A 162 -0.81 -5.35 -5.59
C PRO A 162 -0.52 -6.73 -4.95
N PRO A 163 0.76 -7.02 -4.62
CA PRO A 163 1.13 -8.20 -3.84
C PRO A 163 0.72 -8.05 -2.37
N VAL A 164 0.86 -9.10 -1.56
CA VAL A 164 0.62 -9.04 -0.11
C VAL A 164 1.65 -8.18 0.66
N GLN A 165 2.87 -8.00 0.14
CA GLN A 165 3.96 -7.20 0.74
C GLN A 165 3.76 -5.69 0.49
N ARG A 166 2.88 -5.08 1.29
CA ARG A 166 2.36 -3.73 1.08
C ARG A 166 2.97 -2.67 2.01
N PHE A 167 4.06 -2.02 1.59
CA PHE A 167 4.66 -0.93 2.38
C PHE A 167 3.84 0.38 2.29
N LEU A 168 3.35 0.85 3.43
CA LEU A 168 2.52 2.05 3.56
C LEU A 168 1.30 2.09 2.60
N PHE A 169 0.68 0.95 2.30
CA PHE A 169 -0.59 0.92 1.57
C PHE A 169 -1.75 1.27 2.49
N PRO A 170 -2.85 1.81 1.93
CA PRO A 170 -4.10 1.86 2.68
C PRO A 170 -4.55 0.45 3.09
N GLU A 171 -5.43 0.36 4.08
CA GLU A 171 -5.99 -0.91 4.55
C GLU A 171 -6.60 -1.70 3.39
N ASN A 172 -6.39 -3.00 3.33
CA ASN A 172 -7.02 -3.86 2.34
C ASN A 172 -8.32 -4.41 2.93
N SER A 173 -9.45 -4.19 2.24
CA SER A 173 -10.75 -4.78 2.60
C SER A 173 -11.45 -5.35 1.38
N GLY A 174 -12.07 -6.52 1.52
CA GLY A 174 -12.84 -7.14 0.44
C GLY A 174 -14.20 -6.48 0.32
N GLY A 175 -14.81 -6.49 -0.86
CA GLY A 175 -16.19 -6.04 -0.99
C GLY A 175 -16.51 -5.39 -2.32
N ILE A 176 -17.79 -5.01 -2.45
CA ILE A 176 -18.26 -4.16 -3.53
C ILE A 176 -18.13 -2.73 -3.01
N THR A 177 -16.98 -2.14 -3.27
CA THR A 177 -16.47 -0.89 -2.67
C THR A 177 -17.07 0.36 -3.28
N ARG A 178 -17.73 0.24 -4.44
CA ARG A 178 -18.37 1.34 -5.17
C ARG A 178 -19.70 0.89 -5.77
N ASP A 179 -20.46 1.83 -6.33
CA ASP A 179 -21.80 1.56 -6.85
C ASP A 179 -21.84 0.51 -7.96
N VAL A 180 -22.93 -0.25 -7.96
CA VAL A 180 -23.29 -1.21 -9.01
C VAL A 180 -24.70 -0.91 -9.49
N PHE A 181 -24.93 -1.01 -10.79
CA PHE A 181 -26.21 -0.63 -11.39
C PHE A 181 -26.42 -1.34 -12.74
N ILE A 182 -27.65 -1.34 -13.23
CA ILE A 182 -27.99 -1.74 -14.59
C ILE A 182 -28.22 -0.49 -15.42
N GLU A 183 -27.48 -0.36 -16.52
CA GLU A 183 -27.75 0.63 -17.55
C GLU A 183 -28.69 0.03 -18.59
N VAL A 184 -29.82 0.71 -18.84
CA VAL A 184 -30.82 0.33 -19.84
C VAL A 184 -30.57 1.13 -21.11
N LEU A 185 -30.16 0.44 -22.17
CA LEU A 185 -29.68 1.02 -23.40
C LEU A 185 -30.65 0.79 -24.57
N PRO A 186 -30.80 1.74 -25.50
CA PRO A 186 -31.50 1.50 -26.76
C PRO A 186 -30.84 0.40 -27.59
N LEU A 187 -31.65 -0.39 -28.33
CA LEU A 187 -31.17 -1.38 -29.32
C LEU A 187 -30.30 -0.75 -30.41
N ARG A 188 -30.59 0.51 -30.73
CA ARG A 188 -29.93 1.30 -31.75
C ARG A 188 -29.33 2.51 -31.05
N ARG A 189 -28.02 2.49 -30.87
CA ARG A 189 -27.31 3.47 -30.02
C ARG A 189 -25.96 3.83 -30.61
N ILE A 190 -25.35 4.87 -30.07
CA ILE A 190 -23.98 5.26 -30.41
C ILE A 190 -23.04 4.83 -29.29
N GLU A 191 -21.95 4.18 -29.68
CA GLU A 191 -20.82 3.92 -28.78
C GLU A 191 -19.60 4.70 -29.26
N ILE A 192 -19.10 5.59 -28.40
CA ILE A 192 -17.84 6.29 -28.65
C ILE A 192 -16.71 5.32 -28.37
N LYS A 193 -15.96 4.95 -29.42
CA LYS A 193 -14.82 4.04 -29.29
C LYS A 193 -13.59 4.81 -28.86
N ASP A 194 -13.35 5.97 -29.48
CA ASP A 194 -12.17 6.80 -29.23
C ASP A 194 -12.50 8.28 -29.47
N LEU A 195 -11.85 9.15 -28.69
CA LEU A 195 -11.98 10.59 -28.74
C LEU A 195 -10.59 11.19 -28.62
N ARG A 196 -10.10 11.83 -29.68
CA ARG A 196 -8.74 12.37 -29.76
C ARG A 196 -8.75 13.84 -30.12
N ASN A 197 -8.02 14.62 -29.34
CA ASN A 197 -7.83 16.04 -29.61
C ASN A 197 -6.49 16.24 -30.31
N LYS A 198 -6.46 16.98 -31.40
CA LYS A 198 -5.24 17.39 -32.10
C LYS A 198 -5.19 18.90 -32.24
N PHE A 199 -4.19 19.52 -31.65
CA PHE A 199 -3.94 20.95 -31.81
C PHE A 199 -3.43 21.29 -33.21
N SER A 200 -3.78 22.48 -33.69
CA SER A 200 -3.33 23.07 -34.96
C SER A 200 -2.77 24.48 -34.70
N ASN A 201 -1.78 24.89 -35.49
CA ASN A 201 -1.19 26.24 -35.47
C ASN A 201 -0.88 26.78 -34.05
N LYS A 202 -0.08 26.06 -33.24
CA LYS A 202 0.31 26.47 -31.88
C LYS A 202 -0.89 26.88 -31.00
N TYR A 203 -1.89 25.99 -30.92
CA TYR A 203 -3.12 26.14 -30.12
C TYR A 203 -4.20 27.09 -30.66
N ASN A 204 -4.04 27.69 -31.86
CA ASN A 204 -5.07 28.55 -32.49
C ASN A 204 -6.32 27.79 -33.00
N GLY A 205 -6.27 26.46 -33.00
CA GLY A 205 -7.42 25.63 -33.30
C GLY A 205 -7.22 24.21 -32.81
N VAL A 206 -8.31 23.52 -32.50
CA VAL A 206 -8.31 22.10 -32.13
C VAL A 206 -9.23 21.33 -33.07
N SER A 207 -8.72 20.24 -33.62
CA SER A 207 -9.54 19.23 -34.26
C SER A 207 -9.84 18.12 -33.26
N VAL A 208 -11.12 17.95 -32.94
CA VAL A 208 -11.63 16.86 -32.11
C VAL A 208 -11.99 15.72 -33.05
N GLY A 209 -11.10 14.74 -33.16
CA GLY A 209 -11.32 13.49 -33.85
C GLY A 209 -12.20 12.57 -33.02
N ILE A 210 -13.35 12.20 -33.57
CA ILE A 210 -14.36 11.35 -32.94
C ILE A 210 -14.44 10.06 -33.75
N ASN A 211 -14.07 8.94 -33.13
CA ASN A 211 -14.30 7.61 -33.68
C ASN A 211 -15.44 6.97 -32.91
N LEU A 212 -16.59 6.82 -33.56
CA LEU A 212 -17.75 6.19 -32.98
C LEU A 212 -18.19 4.99 -33.80
N THR A 213 -18.90 4.08 -33.17
CA THR A 213 -19.55 2.97 -33.85
C THR A 213 -21.04 3.04 -33.51
N PRO A 214 -21.92 3.27 -34.49
CA PRO A 214 -23.34 3.02 -34.32
C PRO A 214 -23.51 1.52 -34.04
N TYR A 215 -24.07 1.20 -32.88
CA TYR A 215 -24.40 -0.15 -32.47
C TYR A 215 -25.86 -0.42 -32.82
N PHE A 216 -26.09 -1.46 -33.62
CA PHE A 216 -27.41 -1.93 -33.99
C PHE A 216 -27.55 -3.39 -33.57
N HIS A 217 -28.37 -3.64 -32.55
CA HIS A 217 -28.80 -4.98 -32.22
C HIS A 217 -30.01 -5.31 -33.10
N PHE A 218 -29.82 -6.22 -34.05
CA PHE A 218 -30.88 -6.67 -34.96
C PHE A 218 -31.67 -7.81 -34.31
N LEU A 219 -32.98 -7.62 -34.15
CA LEU A 219 -33.87 -8.70 -33.71
C LEU A 219 -34.21 -9.58 -34.93
N LYS A 220 -34.53 -10.86 -34.73
CA LYS A 220 -34.86 -11.85 -35.79
C LYS A 220 -35.97 -11.42 -36.78
N LYS A 221 -36.65 -10.30 -36.54
CA LYS A 221 -37.75 -9.74 -37.35
C LYS A 221 -37.42 -8.41 -38.02
N ASP A 222 -36.19 -7.90 -37.91
CA ASP A 222 -35.78 -6.66 -38.59
C ASP A 222 -35.65 -6.89 -40.09
N SER A 223 -36.41 -6.12 -40.87
CA SER A 223 -36.43 -6.18 -42.34
C SER A 223 -35.07 -5.87 -42.95
N THR A 224 -34.73 -6.56 -44.05
CA THR A 224 -33.50 -6.43 -44.85
C THR A 224 -33.27 -5.08 -45.53
N SER A 225 -34.14 -4.08 -45.33
CA SER A 225 -34.05 -2.75 -45.94
C SER A 225 -33.17 -1.81 -45.12
N ALA A 226 -32.23 -1.12 -45.78
CA ALA A 226 -31.38 -0.11 -45.15
C ALA A 226 -32.24 1.01 -44.53
N THR A 227 -32.12 1.20 -43.20
CA THR A 227 -32.75 2.32 -42.50
C THR A 227 -31.81 3.52 -42.53
N ASN A 228 -32.30 4.70 -42.86
CA ASN A 228 -31.51 5.93 -42.85
C ASN A 228 -31.49 6.52 -41.44
N TYR A 229 -30.29 6.73 -40.91
CA TYR A 229 -30.05 7.40 -39.63
C TYR A 229 -29.34 8.74 -39.86
N ASP A 230 -29.61 9.69 -38.98
CA ASP A 230 -28.92 10.96 -38.92
C ASP A 230 -28.16 11.06 -37.60
N ILE A 231 -26.86 11.33 -37.68
CA ILE A 231 -26.01 11.58 -36.51
C ILE A 231 -25.68 13.06 -36.46
N SER A 232 -26.14 13.73 -35.40
CA SER A 232 -25.80 15.12 -35.12
C SER A 232 -24.69 15.19 -34.08
N TYR A 233 -23.74 16.10 -34.28
CA TYR A 233 -22.67 16.41 -33.36
C TYR A 233 -22.77 17.88 -33.01
N ARG A 234 -22.79 18.22 -31.73
CA ARG A 234 -22.79 19.60 -31.25
C ARG A 234 -21.76 19.77 -30.14
N VAL A 235 -20.88 20.75 -30.29
CA VAL A 235 -19.96 21.17 -29.24
C VAL A 235 -20.45 22.50 -28.70
N THR A 236 -20.76 22.56 -27.42
CA THR A 236 -21.13 23.79 -26.71
C THR A 236 -20.04 24.20 -25.74
N GLY A 237 -19.76 25.49 -25.64
CA GLY A 237 -18.87 26.05 -24.63
C GLY A 237 -19.53 26.11 -23.25
N GLN A 238 -18.75 26.47 -22.22
CA GLN A 238 -19.21 26.57 -20.84
C GLN A 238 -20.40 27.53 -20.64
N ALA A 239 -20.48 28.59 -21.45
CA ALA A 239 -21.60 29.55 -21.44
C ALA A 239 -22.85 29.05 -22.19
N GLY A 240 -22.86 27.80 -22.67
CA GLY A 240 -23.96 27.20 -23.43
C GLY A 240 -24.03 27.60 -24.90
N ASN A 241 -23.10 28.43 -25.38
CA ASN A 241 -23.02 28.84 -26.78
C ASN A 241 -22.55 27.68 -27.67
N LEU A 242 -23.17 27.53 -28.84
CA LEU A 242 -22.74 26.55 -29.85
C LEU A 242 -21.42 26.99 -30.48
N VAL A 243 -20.42 26.13 -30.46
CA VAL A 243 -19.05 26.41 -30.93
C VAL A 243 -18.76 25.67 -32.24
N SER A 244 -19.24 24.44 -32.38
CA SER A 244 -19.14 23.66 -33.61
C SER A 244 -20.32 22.70 -33.72
N SER A 245 -20.77 22.44 -34.93
CA SER A 245 -21.78 21.42 -35.20
C SER A 245 -21.57 20.76 -36.55
N GLU A 246 -21.88 19.46 -36.63
CA GLU A 246 -21.86 18.71 -37.87
C GLU A 246 -23.05 17.74 -37.87
N LYS A 247 -23.60 17.43 -39.04
CA LYS A 247 -24.63 16.42 -39.21
C LYS A 247 -24.22 15.48 -40.34
N LYS A 248 -24.27 14.17 -40.08
CA LYS A 248 -23.96 13.13 -41.07
C LYS A 248 -25.13 12.18 -41.23
N ASN A 249 -25.45 11.88 -42.48
CA ASN A 249 -26.40 10.82 -42.81
C ASN A 249 -25.63 9.50 -42.82
N TYR A 250 -26.22 8.49 -42.20
CA TYR A 250 -25.67 7.14 -42.11
C TYR A 250 -26.74 6.14 -42.56
N SER A 251 -26.50 5.55 -43.73
CA SER A 251 -27.36 4.51 -44.30
C SER A 251 -26.61 3.20 -44.25
N SER A 252 -26.89 2.37 -43.25
CA SER A 252 -26.33 1.02 -43.18
C SER A 252 -27.21 0.07 -42.39
N ASN A 253 -27.19 -1.18 -42.82
CA ASN A 253 -27.73 -2.35 -42.14
C ASN A 253 -26.63 -3.12 -41.36
N HIS A 254 -25.43 -2.55 -41.23
CA HIS A 254 -24.32 -3.14 -40.49
C HIS A 254 -23.70 -2.13 -39.52
N THR A 255 -23.06 -2.66 -38.47
CA THR A 255 -22.26 -1.89 -37.52
C THR A 255 -20.91 -1.58 -38.16
N SER A 256 -20.70 -0.32 -38.57
CA SER A 256 -19.41 0.14 -39.11
C SER A 256 -18.93 1.37 -38.35
N SER A 257 -17.62 1.48 -38.10
CA SER A 257 -17.06 2.64 -37.41
C SER A 257 -17.13 3.88 -38.29
N ILE A 258 -17.62 4.99 -37.74
CA ILE A 258 -17.65 6.30 -38.37
C ILE A 258 -16.58 7.15 -37.72
N ASN A 259 -15.69 7.68 -38.55
CA ASN A 259 -14.74 8.71 -38.14
C ASN A 259 -15.27 10.08 -38.56
N THR A 260 -15.37 10.98 -37.60
CA THR A 260 -15.66 12.40 -37.85
C THR A 260 -14.65 13.28 -37.14
N SER A 261 -14.53 14.53 -37.57
CA SER A 261 -13.65 15.50 -36.93
C SER A 261 -14.34 16.85 -36.84
N LEU A 262 -14.48 17.38 -35.64
CA LEU A 262 -15.03 18.72 -35.41
C LEU A 262 -13.87 19.69 -35.22
N TYR A 263 -13.91 20.83 -35.92
CA TYR A 263 -12.90 21.87 -35.77
C TYR A 263 -13.41 22.98 -34.87
N ILE A 264 -12.61 23.36 -33.87
CA ILE A 264 -12.89 24.45 -32.95
C ILE A 264 -11.79 25.48 -33.12
N SER A 265 -12.16 26.67 -33.61
CA SER A 265 -11.25 27.81 -33.74
C SER A 265 -11.05 28.52 -32.40
N ASN A 266 -9.82 28.90 -32.08
CA ASN A 266 -9.45 29.64 -30.86
C ASN A 266 -10.06 29.04 -29.57
N PRO A 267 -9.81 27.74 -29.28
CA PRO A 267 -10.37 27.10 -28.09
C PRO A 267 -9.84 27.74 -26.81
N LEU A 268 -10.70 27.88 -25.82
CA LEU A 268 -10.30 28.18 -24.45
C LEU A 268 -9.61 26.94 -23.88
N LEU A 269 -8.31 27.06 -23.63
CA LEU A 269 -7.51 25.96 -23.10
C LEU A 269 -7.81 25.74 -21.62
N TRP A 270 -7.80 24.47 -21.23
CA TRP A 270 -7.87 24.06 -19.83
C TRP A 270 -6.52 24.28 -19.17
N THR A 271 -6.53 24.88 -17.99
CA THR A 271 -5.39 25.01 -17.09
C THR A 271 -5.88 24.84 -15.65
N PRO A 272 -5.00 24.52 -14.69
CA PRO A 272 -5.37 24.47 -13.28
C PRO A 272 -6.06 25.75 -12.78
N ASP A 273 -5.66 26.93 -13.26
CA ASP A 273 -6.24 28.20 -12.82
C ASP A 273 -7.51 28.59 -13.60
N ASN A 274 -7.65 28.08 -14.83
CA ASN A 274 -8.80 28.31 -15.69
C ASN A 274 -9.27 26.96 -16.27
N PRO A 275 -10.08 26.18 -15.52
CA PRO A 275 -10.54 24.84 -15.92
C PRO A 275 -11.66 24.92 -16.97
N ASN A 276 -11.37 25.52 -18.13
CA ASN A 276 -12.33 25.66 -19.23
C ASN A 276 -12.75 24.28 -19.75
N SER A 277 -14.05 24.07 -19.91
CA SER A 277 -14.62 22.84 -20.45
C SER A 277 -15.68 23.11 -21.52
N TYR A 278 -15.86 22.11 -22.37
CA TYR A 278 -16.84 22.07 -23.43
C TYR A 278 -17.70 20.81 -23.26
N ARG A 279 -18.86 20.77 -23.90
CA ARG A 279 -19.72 19.59 -23.94
C ARG A 279 -19.92 19.14 -25.38
N LEU A 280 -19.63 17.89 -25.66
CA LEU A 280 -19.94 17.21 -26.91
C LEU A 280 -21.23 16.43 -26.75
N ASP A 281 -22.28 16.87 -27.44
CA ASP A 281 -23.55 16.16 -27.56
C ASP A 281 -23.60 15.45 -28.92
N ILE A 282 -23.79 14.13 -28.89
CA ILE A 282 -23.98 13.30 -30.07
C ILE A 282 -25.39 12.71 -30.02
N GLU A 283 -26.19 12.96 -31.05
CA GLU A 283 -27.56 12.43 -31.14
C GLU A 283 -27.69 11.51 -32.35
N LEU A 284 -28.27 10.34 -32.13
CA LEU A 284 -28.71 9.43 -33.19
C LEU A 284 -30.20 9.65 -33.41
N SER A 285 -30.61 9.85 -34.65
CA SER A 285 -32.02 10.01 -35.01
C SER A 285 -32.41 9.16 -36.22
N SER A 286 -33.68 8.77 -36.26
CA SER A 286 -34.30 8.01 -37.37
C SER A 286 -35.63 8.67 -37.70
N SER A 287 -35.86 8.98 -38.97
CA SER A 287 -37.09 9.64 -39.43
C SER A 287 -37.45 10.90 -38.64
N GLY A 288 -36.44 11.70 -38.27
CA GLY A 288 -36.61 12.95 -37.50
C GLY A 288 -36.81 12.78 -35.99
N LYS A 289 -36.89 11.55 -35.46
CA LYS A 289 -36.99 11.28 -34.02
C LYS A 289 -35.63 10.86 -33.46
N ILE A 290 -35.20 11.48 -32.36
CA ILE A 290 -34.00 11.08 -31.63
C ILE A 290 -34.26 9.73 -30.95
N ILE A 291 -33.33 8.80 -31.11
CA ILE A 291 -33.39 7.44 -30.58
C ILE A 291 -32.30 7.15 -29.54
N ASP A 292 -31.21 7.92 -29.56
CA ASP A 292 -30.15 7.86 -28.55
C ASP A 292 -29.41 9.21 -28.46
N ARG A 293 -28.91 9.52 -27.27
CA ARG A 293 -28.09 10.71 -27.00
C ARG A 293 -26.94 10.35 -26.08
N VAL A 294 -25.75 10.81 -26.42
CA VAL A 294 -24.55 10.73 -25.58
C VAL A 294 -23.96 12.11 -25.41
N SER A 295 -23.68 12.48 -24.17
CA SER A 295 -22.98 13.71 -23.82
C SER A 295 -21.65 13.37 -23.17
N LYS A 296 -20.57 14.04 -23.59
CA LYS A 296 -19.23 13.92 -23.00
C LYS A 296 -18.63 15.29 -22.72
N PRO A 297 -17.96 15.49 -21.58
CA PRO A 297 -17.14 16.66 -21.38
C PRO A 297 -15.92 16.61 -22.33
N LEU A 298 -15.47 17.78 -22.74
CA LEU A 298 -14.27 17.99 -23.55
C LEU A 298 -13.41 19.05 -22.87
N ILE A 299 -12.13 18.75 -22.69
CA ILE A 299 -11.13 19.72 -22.23
C ILE A 299 -9.93 19.71 -23.16
N PHE A 300 -9.30 20.86 -23.35
CA PHE A 300 -8.19 21.02 -24.27
C PHE A 300 -6.96 21.52 -23.51
N TYR A 301 -6.01 20.62 -23.26
CA TYR A 301 -4.69 20.98 -22.76
C TYR A 301 -3.65 20.05 -23.37
N GLU A 302 -2.40 20.48 -23.35
CA GLU A 302 -1.24 19.68 -23.70
C GLU A 302 -0.19 19.80 -22.60
N LEU A 303 0.21 18.67 -22.02
CA LEU A 303 1.27 18.59 -21.02
C LEU A 303 2.43 17.78 -21.62
N ILE A 304 3.60 18.40 -21.73
CA ILE A 304 4.80 17.80 -22.31
C ILE A 304 5.91 17.89 -21.28
N ALA A 305 6.62 16.78 -21.06
CA ALA A 305 7.88 16.77 -20.34
C ALA A 305 9.02 16.65 -21.37
N ASP A 306 9.75 17.74 -21.60
CA ASP A 306 10.92 17.74 -22.47
C ASP A 306 12.21 17.56 -21.64
N SER A 307 13.36 17.44 -22.31
CA SER A 307 14.70 17.31 -21.73
C SER A 307 15.21 18.53 -20.96
N GLU A 308 14.49 19.65 -20.96
CA GLU A 308 14.85 20.85 -20.18
C GLU A 308 13.75 21.39 -19.24
N THR A 309 12.47 21.19 -19.56
CA THR A 309 11.35 21.68 -18.73
C THR A 309 10.06 20.89 -18.94
N THR A 310 9.15 20.96 -17.99
CA THR A 310 7.74 20.58 -18.20
C THR A 310 6.95 21.78 -18.71
N LEU A 311 6.17 21.58 -19.77
CA LEU A 311 5.37 22.60 -20.44
C LEU A 311 3.88 22.25 -20.36
N LEU A 312 3.05 23.20 -19.94
CA LEU A 312 1.60 23.16 -20.07
C LEU A 312 1.16 24.19 -21.11
N ASN A 313 0.53 23.73 -22.19
CA ASN A 313 0.08 24.58 -23.30
C ASN A 313 1.21 25.47 -23.86
N GLY A 314 2.43 24.92 -23.95
CA GLY A 314 3.63 25.60 -24.45
C GLY A 314 4.30 26.57 -23.47
N LYS A 315 3.84 26.66 -22.22
CA LYS A 315 4.44 27.51 -21.17
C LYS A 315 5.07 26.65 -20.08
N GLU A 316 6.19 27.10 -19.51
CA GLU A 316 6.83 26.44 -18.38
C GLU A 316 5.84 26.22 -17.24
N PHE A 317 5.83 25.00 -16.72
CA PHE A 317 4.85 24.56 -15.73
C PHE A 317 5.50 23.64 -14.71
N ASN A 318 5.39 24.02 -13.44
CA ASN A 318 5.88 23.23 -12.32
C ASN A 318 4.71 22.45 -11.68
N LEU A 319 4.87 21.13 -11.55
CA LEU A 319 3.91 20.25 -10.89
C LEU A 319 3.96 20.47 -9.37
N LYS A 320 2.91 21.08 -8.82
CA LYS A 320 2.71 21.27 -7.38
C LYS A 320 1.62 20.32 -6.94
N GLY A 321 2.00 19.12 -6.52
CA GLY A 321 1.07 18.04 -6.24
C GLY A 321 1.08 17.51 -4.81
N THR A 322 0.01 16.80 -4.47
CA THR A 322 -0.09 15.95 -3.27
C THR A 322 -0.62 14.59 -3.65
N THR A 323 -0.22 13.56 -2.93
CA THR A 323 -0.81 12.21 -3.06
C THR A 323 -2.13 12.17 -2.30
N TYR A 324 -3.18 11.69 -2.94
CA TYR A 324 -4.51 11.54 -2.34
C TYR A 324 -4.94 10.08 -2.30
N ILE A 325 -5.26 9.62 -1.09
CA ILE A 325 -5.80 8.29 -0.81
C ILE A 325 -7.17 8.51 -0.17
N PRO A 326 -8.28 8.15 -0.84
CA PRO A 326 -9.62 8.32 -0.29
C PRO A 326 -9.77 7.58 1.05
N GLN A 327 -10.35 8.22 2.08
CA GLN A 327 -10.53 7.61 3.39
C GLN A 327 -11.79 6.76 3.47
N ASN A 328 -12.84 7.08 2.72
CA ASN A 328 -14.14 6.39 2.79
C ASN A 328 -14.14 4.92 2.39
N GLU A 329 -13.11 4.46 1.67
CA GLU A 329 -12.92 3.01 1.46
C GLU A 329 -12.51 2.30 2.78
N TYR A 330 -12.27 3.04 3.86
CA TYR A 330 -11.73 2.57 5.15
C TYR A 330 -12.48 3.14 6.38
N ARG A 331 -13.02 4.37 6.30
CA ARG A 331 -13.78 5.07 7.35
C ARG A 331 -15.25 5.28 6.95
N VAL A 332 -16.17 5.21 7.93
CA VAL A 332 -17.63 5.34 7.70
C VAL A 332 -18.13 6.68 8.26
N ALA A 333 -17.37 7.75 8.04
CA ALA A 333 -17.70 9.05 8.62
C ALA A 333 -18.59 9.89 7.69
N LYS A 334 -18.39 9.81 6.37
CA LYS A 334 -19.09 10.64 5.38
C LYS A 334 -19.43 9.83 4.11
N PRO A 335 -20.45 10.20 3.35
CA PRO A 335 -20.68 9.65 2.01
C PRO A 335 -19.47 9.84 1.08
N ILE A 336 -19.19 8.85 0.23
CA ILE A 336 -18.01 8.83 -0.66
C ILE A 336 -17.93 10.07 -1.57
N TYR A 337 -19.04 10.44 -2.20
CA TYR A 337 -19.11 11.57 -3.13
C TYR A 337 -18.85 12.92 -2.45
N ASP A 338 -19.34 13.09 -1.22
CA ASP A 338 -19.16 14.33 -0.46
C ASP A 338 -17.72 14.49 0.03
N GLU A 339 -17.11 13.41 0.52
CA GLU A 339 -15.71 13.43 0.93
C GLU A 339 -14.77 13.72 -0.24
N LEU A 340 -14.95 13.05 -1.39
CA LEU A 340 -14.15 13.29 -2.58
C LEU A 340 -14.20 14.77 -3.00
N ARG A 341 -15.41 15.37 -2.96
CA ARG A 341 -15.61 16.78 -3.29
C ARG A 341 -14.92 17.70 -2.29
N GLU A 342 -15.10 17.46 -1.00
CA GLU A 342 -14.50 18.25 0.08
C GLU A 342 -12.96 18.18 0.06
N ASP A 343 -12.40 16.99 -0.12
CA ASP A 343 -10.96 16.74 -0.14
C ASP A 343 -10.30 17.40 -1.34
N LEU A 344 -10.79 17.15 -2.55
CA LEU A 344 -10.20 17.73 -3.76
C LEU A 344 -10.35 19.24 -3.79
N LEU A 345 -11.48 19.79 -3.29
CA LEU A 345 -11.63 21.24 -3.14
C LEU A 345 -10.63 21.81 -2.13
N THR A 346 -10.38 21.11 -1.03
CA THR A 346 -9.41 21.54 -0.01
C THR A 346 -7.99 21.51 -0.56
N ILE A 347 -7.62 20.45 -1.29
CA ILE A 347 -6.35 20.33 -2.01
C ILE A 347 -6.17 21.52 -2.96
N LYS A 348 -7.20 21.85 -3.75
CA LYS A 348 -7.15 23.02 -4.65
C LYS A 348 -6.96 24.34 -3.89
N LYS A 349 -7.69 24.53 -2.79
CA LYS A 349 -7.59 25.74 -1.94
C LYS A 349 -6.22 25.91 -1.30
N MET A 350 -5.47 24.83 -1.08
CA MET A 350 -4.08 24.90 -0.59
C MET A 350 -3.08 25.39 -1.65
N GLY A 351 -3.50 25.57 -2.91
CA GLY A 351 -2.63 26.00 -3.99
C GLY A 351 -1.96 24.86 -4.78
N PHE A 352 -2.36 23.60 -4.53
CA PHE A 352 -1.94 22.49 -5.39
C PHE A 352 -2.61 22.59 -6.77
N ASN A 353 -1.87 22.20 -7.81
CA ASN A 353 -2.33 22.19 -9.21
C ASN A 353 -2.42 20.77 -9.80
N ALA A 354 -2.01 19.76 -9.05
CA ALA A 354 -2.05 18.36 -9.43
C ALA A 354 -2.38 17.45 -8.23
N VAL A 355 -2.95 16.27 -8.52
CA VAL A 355 -3.20 15.22 -7.53
C VAL A 355 -2.69 13.90 -8.06
N ARG A 356 -1.93 13.17 -7.23
CA ARG A 356 -1.48 11.82 -7.54
C ARG A 356 -2.34 10.80 -6.79
N PHE A 357 -2.97 9.91 -7.54
CA PHE A 357 -3.64 8.72 -7.04
C PHE A 357 -2.65 7.56 -7.10
N ALA A 358 -2.07 7.21 -5.96
CA ALA A 358 -1.08 6.15 -5.83
C ALA A 358 -1.61 5.01 -4.96
N LYS A 359 -1.09 3.79 -5.17
CA LYS A 359 -1.43 2.57 -4.41
C LYS A 359 -2.89 2.10 -4.54
N SER A 360 -3.78 2.87 -5.15
CA SER A 360 -5.16 2.50 -5.46
C SER A 360 -5.65 3.17 -6.75
N ILE A 361 -6.65 2.56 -7.38
CA ILE A 361 -7.30 3.10 -8.58
C ILE A 361 -8.33 4.17 -8.17
N PRO A 362 -8.31 5.38 -8.75
CA PRO A 362 -9.26 6.44 -8.37
C PRO A 362 -10.70 6.10 -8.74
N HIS A 363 -11.64 6.72 -8.02
CA HIS A 363 -13.04 6.76 -8.44
C HIS A 363 -13.19 7.67 -9.68
N ILE A 364 -14.01 7.29 -10.67
CA ILE A 364 -14.23 8.12 -11.88
C ILE A 364 -14.69 9.54 -11.49
N TYR A 365 -15.61 9.63 -10.54
CA TYR A 365 -16.08 10.90 -9.99
C TYR A 365 -14.94 11.80 -9.43
N ALA A 366 -13.90 11.22 -8.82
CA ALA A 366 -12.75 11.98 -8.33
C ALA A 366 -11.97 12.63 -9.50
N LEU A 367 -11.87 11.95 -10.64
CA LEU A 367 -11.25 12.51 -11.85
C LEU A 367 -12.11 13.65 -12.42
N GLN A 368 -13.42 13.49 -12.48
CA GLN A 368 -14.29 14.59 -12.93
C GLN A 368 -14.24 15.81 -12.02
N LEU A 369 -14.15 15.60 -10.70
CA LEU A 369 -13.90 16.69 -9.76
C LEU A 369 -12.55 17.37 -10.02
N CYS A 370 -11.49 16.61 -10.31
CA CYS A 370 -10.20 17.19 -10.69
C CYS A 370 -10.32 18.05 -11.96
N GLU A 371 -11.10 17.59 -12.95
CA GLU A 371 -11.36 18.33 -14.20
C GLU A 371 -12.03 19.67 -13.92
N GLN A 372 -13.09 19.66 -13.11
CA GLN A 372 -13.89 20.83 -12.76
C GLN A 372 -13.14 21.82 -11.85
N LEU A 373 -12.36 21.31 -10.90
CA LEU A 373 -11.62 22.13 -9.92
C LEU A 373 -10.30 22.69 -10.45
N GLY A 374 -9.82 22.20 -11.59
CA GLY A 374 -8.52 22.60 -12.13
C GLY A 374 -7.36 21.92 -11.38
N LEU A 375 -7.37 20.59 -11.35
CA LEU A 375 -6.31 19.73 -10.82
C LEU A 375 -5.91 18.69 -11.88
N LEU A 376 -4.62 18.64 -12.24
CA LEU A 376 -4.10 17.60 -13.13
C LEU A 376 -4.06 16.26 -12.38
N ALA A 377 -4.67 15.21 -12.93
CA ALA A 377 -4.68 13.89 -12.30
C ALA A 377 -3.49 13.04 -12.77
N PHE A 378 -2.70 12.54 -11.83
CA PHE A 378 -1.65 11.54 -12.05
C PHE A 378 -2.12 10.22 -11.46
N VAL A 379 -2.32 9.20 -12.28
CA VAL A 379 -2.88 7.92 -11.82
C VAL A 379 -1.83 6.84 -11.96
N GLU A 380 -1.50 6.20 -10.85
CA GLU A 380 -0.51 5.14 -10.82
C GLU A 380 -1.17 3.75 -10.82
N LEU A 381 -0.63 2.84 -11.63
CA LEU A 381 -0.98 1.43 -11.53
C LEU A 381 -0.48 0.88 -10.17
N PRO A 382 -1.26 0.04 -9.46
CA PRO A 382 -0.92 -0.45 -8.12
C PRO A 382 0.18 -1.54 -8.14
N ILE A 383 1.23 -1.34 -8.94
CA ILE A 383 2.43 -2.15 -9.02
C ILE A 383 3.47 -1.51 -8.10
N HIS A 384 3.90 -2.21 -7.06
CA HIS A 384 4.75 -1.64 -6.02
C HIS A 384 5.76 -2.65 -5.48
N SER A 385 7.02 -2.22 -5.33
CA SER A 385 8.13 -3.02 -4.74
C SER A 385 8.25 -4.43 -5.33
N VAL A 386 8.02 -4.56 -6.64
CA VAL A 386 8.11 -5.85 -7.34
C VAL A 386 9.56 -6.33 -7.31
N PRO A 387 9.84 -7.55 -6.81
CA PRO A 387 11.16 -8.15 -6.95
C PRO A 387 11.58 -8.35 -8.40
N GLU A 388 12.87 -8.18 -8.70
CA GLU A 388 13.42 -8.37 -10.04
C GLU A 388 13.07 -9.75 -10.63
N TYR A 389 13.07 -10.79 -9.79
CA TYR A 389 12.67 -12.15 -10.17
C TYR A 389 11.26 -12.21 -10.77
N PHE A 390 10.28 -11.49 -10.19
CA PHE A 390 8.92 -11.44 -10.73
C PHE A 390 8.80 -10.49 -11.91
N ALA A 391 9.53 -9.36 -11.91
CA ALA A 391 9.55 -8.44 -13.04
C ALA A 391 10.05 -9.10 -14.34
N GLU A 392 10.93 -10.10 -14.24
CA GLU A 392 11.42 -10.88 -15.39
C GLU A 392 10.43 -11.96 -15.85
N LYS A 393 9.61 -12.51 -14.95
CA LYS A 393 8.69 -13.63 -15.22
C LYS A 393 7.58 -13.23 -16.20
N GLU A 394 7.40 -14.02 -17.26
CA GLU A 394 6.40 -13.75 -18.30
C GLU A 394 4.97 -13.71 -17.73
N SER A 395 4.61 -14.61 -16.82
CA SER A 395 3.27 -14.64 -16.21
C SER A 395 2.93 -13.34 -15.48
N TYR A 396 3.89 -12.76 -14.75
CA TYR A 396 3.72 -11.50 -14.04
C TYR A 396 3.64 -10.32 -15.03
N GLN A 397 4.50 -10.31 -16.06
CA GLN A 397 4.45 -9.31 -17.14
C GLN A 397 3.09 -9.31 -17.85
N HIS A 398 2.55 -10.48 -18.19
CA HIS A 398 1.22 -10.60 -18.79
C HIS A 398 0.12 -10.08 -17.88
N ARG A 399 0.20 -10.35 -16.57
CA ARG A 399 -0.75 -9.83 -15.58
C ARG A 399 -0.71 -8.30 -15.49
N ALA A 400 0.49 -7.73 -15.40
CA ALA A 400 0.69 -6.29 -15.37
C ALA A 400 0.19 -5.61 -16.67
N LEU A 401 0.43 -6.23 -17.82
CA LEU A 401 -0.09 -5.75 -19.11
C LEU A 401 -1.62 -5.86 -19.20
N ASN A 402 -2.22 -6.95 -18.71
CA ASN A 402 -3.68 -7.09 -18.67
C ASN A 402 -4.32 -6.03 -17.77
N LEU A 403 -3.75 -5.80 -16.58
CA LEU A 403 -4.14 -4.70 -15.69
C LEU A 403 -4.07 -3.35 -16.42
N THR A 404 -2.97 -3.10 -17.14
CA THR A 404 -2.77 -1.86 -17.91
C THR A 404 -3.83 -1.71 -19.00
N ILE A 405 -4.14 -2.78 -19.75
CA ILE A 405 -5.16 -2.76 -20.80
C ILE A 405 -6.53 -2.43 -20.20
N LYS A 406 -6.94 -3.15 -19.14
CA LYS A 406 -8.21 -2.90 -18.44
C LYS A 406 -8.29 -1.47 -17.90
N PHE A 407 -7.22 -0.96 -17.31
CA PHE A 407 -7.14 0.41 -16.84
C PHE A 407 -7.35 1.41 -18.00
N LEU A 408 -6.60 1.26 -19.09
CA LEU A 408 -6.71 2.15 -20.24
C LEU A 408 -8.11 2.12 -20.86
N ASP A 409 -8.71 0.94 -20.98
CA ASP A 409 -10.05 0.78 -21.55
C ASP A 409 -11.14 1.42 -20.66
N SER A 410 -11.04 1.25 -19.34
CA SER A 410 -12.03 1.81 -18.38
C SER A 410 -11.89 3.32 -18.18
N PHE A 411 -10.68 3.88 -18.32
CA PHE A 411 -10.39 5.30 -18.07
C PHE A 411 -10.16 6.12 -19.34
N LYS A 412 -10.36 5.56 -20.54
CA LYS A 412 -10.13 6.23 -21.84
C LYS A 412 -10.86 7.58 -21.99
N ASP A 413 -12.02 7.73 -21.36
CA ASP A 413 -12.85 8.93 -21.47
C ASP A 413 -12.39 10.06 -20.50
N GLN A 414 -11.46 9.77 -19.59
CA GLN A 414 -11.03 10.70 -18.54
C GLN A 414 -9.88 11.59 -19.03
N GLN A 415 -10.23 12.68 -19.71
CA GLN A 415 -9.25 13.58 -20.35
C GLN A 415 -8.32 14.28 -19.35
N VAL A 416 -8.75 14.52 -18.11
CA VAL A 416 -7.95 15.17 -17.05
C VAL A 416 -6.76 14.34 -16.56
N ILE A 417 -6.74 13.03 -16.83
CA ILE A 417 -5.55 12.20 -16.53
C ILE A 417 -4.40 12.76 -17.37
N ALA A 418 -3.44 13.37 -16.71
CA ALA A 418 -2.28 14.00 -17.31
C ALA A 418 -1.08 13.04 -17.34
N GLY A 419 -0.93 12.24 -16.28
CA GLY A 419 0.13 11.25 -16.12
C GLY A 419 -0.41 9.87 -15.74
N ILE A 420 0.21 8.82 -16.29
CA ILE A 420 -0.04 7.42 -15.95
C ILE A 420 1.27 6.80 -15.43
N GLY A 421 1.24 6.38 -14.17
CA GLY A 421 2.39 5.78 -13.49
C GLY A 421 2.43 4.27 -13.67
N VAL A 422 3.60 3.74 -14.03
CA VAL A 422 3.84 2.29 -14.19
C VAL A 422 4.00 1.58 -12.85
N GLY A 423 4.27 2.32 -11.77
CA GLY A 423 4.39 1.79 -10.41
C GLY A 423 5.47 2.48 -9.59
N THR A 424 5.71 1.93 -8.40
CA THR A 424 6.53 2.52 -7.34
C THR A 424 7.55 1.56 -6.72
N SER A 425 8.53 2.16 -6.05
CA SER A 425 9.63 1.53 -5.33
C SER A 425 10.47 0.61 -6.22
N TYR A 426 10.70 1.00 -7.47
CA TYR A 426 11.63 0.30 -8.35
C TYR A 426 13.09 0.58 -7.92
N ILE A 427 13.95 -0.43 -8.03
CA ILE A 427 15.40 -0.27 -7.87
C ILE A 427 15.95 0.61 -9.02
N ALA A 428 16.50 1.78 -8.69
CA ALA A 428 16.98 2.78 -9.66
C ALA A 428 18.02 2.23 -10.68
N SER A 429 18.94 1.36 -10.22
CA SER A 429 20.04 0.81 -11.03
C SER A 429 19.67 -0.43 -11.85
N SER A 430 18.50 -1.04 -11.61
CA SER A 430 18.15 -2.36 -12.18
C SER A 430 17.81 -2.32 -13.67
N ALA A 431 18.53 -3.08 -14.48
CA ALA A 431 18.20 -3.28 -15.89
C ALA A 431 16.90 -4.09 -16.09
N ILE A 432 16.61 -5.02 -15.17
CA ILE A 432 15.41 -5.86 -15.22
C ILE A 432 14.17 -4.99 -15.03
N HIS A 433 14.17 -4.11 -14.02
CA HIS A 433 13.09 -3.16 -13.82
C HIS A 433 12.93 -2.20 -15.00
N ARG A 434 14.04 -1.70 -15.58
CA ARG A 434 13.94 -0.84 -16.77
C ARG A 434 13.23 -1.50 -17.94
N ASN A 435 13.54 -2.77 -18.22
CA ASN A 435 12.88 -3.53 -19.28
C ASN A 435 11.38 -3.75 -18.96
N PHE A 436 11.07 -4.16 -17.72
CA PHE A 436 9.70 -4.34 -17.26
C PHE A 436 8.85 -3.06 -17.40
N ILE A 437 9.40 -1.93 -16.93
CA ILE A 437 8.77 -0.62 -17.00
C ILE A 437 8.56 -0.22 -18.47
N GLY A 438 9.58 -0.38 -19.32
CA GLY A 438 9.52 -0.03 -20.73
C GLY A 438 8.41 -0.77 -21.49
N LYS A 439 8.18 -2.06 -21.19
CA LYS A 439 7.09 -2.86 -21.79
C LYS A 439 5.70 -2.30 -21.45
N ILE A 440 5.47 -1.95 -20.18
CA ILE A 440 4.18 -1.39 -19.74
C ILE A 440 4.01 0.03 -20.31
N ALA A 441 5.05 0.86 -20.25
CA ALA A 441 5.05 2.21 -20.79
C ALA A 441 4.77 2.23 -22.31
N ALA A 442 5.36 1.31 -23.08
CA ALA A 442 5.08 1.14 -24.50
C ALA A 442 3.59 0.85 -24.76
N ARG A 443 2.96 0.00 -23.93
CA ARG A 443 1.52 -0.28 -24.04
C ARG A 443 0.70 0.98 -23.78
N ILE A 444 1.04 1.79 -22.77
CA ILE A 444 0.37 3.06 -22.48
C ILE A 444 0.50 4.05 -23.64
N LYS A 445 1.71 4.22 -24.18
CA LYS A 445 1.99 5.11 -25.32
C LYS A 445 1.31 4.66 -26.62
N SER A 446 1.10 3.36 -26.80
CA SER A 446 0.40 2.85 -27.98
C SER A 446 -1.10 3.24 -28.03
N LYS A 447 -1.68 3.63 -26.89
CA LYS A 447 -3.09 3.97 -26.74
C LYS A 447 -3.33 5.43 -26.38
N THR A 448 -2.33 6.12 -25.82
CA THR A 448 -2.50 7.46 -25.27
C THR A 448 -1.27 8.34 -25.50
N ASN A 449 -1.48 9.65 -25.53
CA ASN A 449 -0.40 10.64 -25.55
C ASN A 449 -0.13 11.22 -24.15
N LYS A 450 -0.56 10.53 -23.08
CA LYS A 450 -0.38 11.00 -21.71
C LYS A 450 1.08 10.89 -21.26
N ILE A 451 1.45 11.64 -20.23
CA ILE A 451 2.75 11.49 -19.59
C ILE A 451 2.83 10.10 -18.99
N THR A 452 3.93 9.40 -19.21
CA THR A 452 4.26 8.13 -18.55
C THR A 452 5.35 8.35 -17.52
N TYR A 453 5.19 7.76 -16.34
CA TYR A 453 6.19 7.89 -15.28
C TYR A 453 6.38 6.61 -14.49
N ALA A 454 7.49 6.51 -13.76
CA ALA A 454 7.78 5.44 -12.81
C ALA A 454 8.57 6.00 -11.62
N SER A 455 8.34 5.48 -10.43
CA SER A 455 8.98 5.95 -9.20
C SER A 455 10.07 4.99 -8.72
N TYR A 456 11.20 5.55 -8.28
CA TYR A 456 12.39 4.79 -7.91
C TYR A 456 12.87 5.12 -6.50
N LEU A 457 13.44 4.10 -5.84
CA LEU A 457 14.25 4.26 -4.65
C LEU A 457 15.74 4.27 -5.03
N GLY A 458 16.46 5.25 -4.47
CA GLY A 458 17.89 5.46 -4.71
C GLY A 458 18.20 6.58 -5.71
N THR A 459 19.48 6.90 -5.84
CA THR A 459 19.96 8.13 -6.52
C THR A 459 20.46 7.91 -7.96
N ASN A 460 20.81 6.69 -8.33
CA ASN A 460 21.38 6.36 -9.64
C ASN A 460 20.30 5.86 -10.61
N ILE A 461 19.45 6.77 -11.08
CA ILE A 461 18.31 6.44 -11.95
C ILE A 461 18.73 6.45 -13.40
N TYR A 462 18.42 5.36 -14.11
CA TYR A 462 18.63 5.22 -15.54
C TYR A 462 17.27 5.22 -16.25
N PRO A 463 17.11 5.99 -17.34
CA PRO A 463 15.82 6.11 -18.02
C PRO A 463 15.39 4.77 -18.63
N ALA A 464 14.13 4.39 -18.41
CA ALA A 464 13.48 3.31 -19.14
C ALA A 464 12.89 3.86 -20.46
N GLU A 465 12.76 3.00 -21.47
CA GLU A 465 12.13 3.40 -22.74
C GLU A 465 10.67 3.80 -22.53
N ASN A 466 10.20 4.78 -23.32
CA ASN A 466 8.82 5.29 -23.27
C ASN A 466 8.37 5.91 -21.93
N ILE A 467 9.30 6.24 -21.03
CA ILE A 467 9.04 7.02 -19.81
C ILE A 467 9.40 8.48 -20.04
N ASP A 468 8.45 9.39 -19.80
CA ASP A 468 8.69 10.83 -19.92
C ASP A 468 9.22 11.43 -18.60
N LEU A 469 8.70 10.99 -17.46
CA LEU A 469 9.10 11.46 -16.13
C LEU A 469 9.60 10.33 -15.21
N MET A 470 10.70 10.59 -14.50
CA MET A 470 11.31 9.71 -13.51
C MET A 470 11.06 10.27 -12.11
N GLY A 471 10.27 9.53 -11.33
CA GLY A 471 9.90 9.89 -9.97
C GLY A 471 10.93 9.42 -8.96
N VAL A 472 11.24 10.26 -7.97
CA VAL A 472 12.08 9.88 -6.84
C VAL A 472 11.26 9.84 -5.55
N GLU A 473 11.45 8.76 -4.79
CA GLU A 473 10.85 8.56 -3.48
C GLU A 473 11.83 9.00 -2.39
N ILE A 474 11.37 9.91 -1.51
CA ILE A 474 12.14 10.47 -0.41
C ILE A 474 11.34 10.27 0.88
N PHE A 475 11.91 9.51 1.81
CA PHE A 475 11.31 9.23 3.11
C PHE A 475 12.23 9.72 4.22
N ASN A 476 11.81 10.76 4.96
CA ASN A 476 12.53 11.28 6.14
C ASN A 476 14.03 11.60 5.89
N ALA A 477 14.43 11.87 4.65
CA ALA A 477 15.81 12.20 4.29
C ALA A 477 15.94 13.70 4.07
N GLU A 478 17.03 14.32 4.53
CA GLU A 478 17.25 15.76 4.36
C GLU A 478 17.13 16.16 2.87
N PRO A 479 16.18 17.07 2.51
CA PRO A 479 15.85 17.31 1.11
C PRO A 479 17.02 17.76 0.25
N GLU A 480 17.87 18.65 0.76
CA GLU A 480 19.06 19.13 0.03
C GLU A 480 20.04 17.98 -0.26
N LEU A 481 20.35 17.15 0.74
CA LEU A 481 21.27 16.02 0.57
C LEU A 481 20.69 14.96 -0.38
N ALA A 482 19.41 14.61 -0.21
CA ALA A 482 18.72 13.63 -1.03
C ALA A 482 18.70 14.05 -2.51
N LEU A 483 18.39 15.32 -2.77
CA LEU A 483 18.24 15.85 -4.13
C LEU A 483 19.57 16.21 -4.78
N LYS A 484 20.60 16.65 -4.03
CA LYS A 484 21.94 16.92 -4.58
C LYS A 484 22.56 15.69 -5.22
N ASN A 485 22.36 14.51 -4.62
CA ASN A 485 22.88 13.26 -5.18
C ASN A 485 22.22 12.89 -6.51
N LEU A 486 20.97 13.28 -6.75
CA LEU A 486 20.27 13.04 -8.03
C LEU A 486 20.88 13.86 -9.18
N VAL A 487 21.16 15.14 -8.95
CA VAL A 487 21.71 16.08 -9.96
C VAL A 487 23.11 15.68 -10.43
N SER A 488 23.85 14.94 -9.61
CA SER A 488 25.17 14.42 -9.98
C SER A 488 25.13 13.24 -10.96
N SER A 489 23.98 12.57 -11.09
CA SER A 489 23.75 11.52 -12.08
C SER A 489 23.47 12.16 -13.44
N LYS A 490 24.11 11.68 -14.52
CA LYS A 490 24.17 12.31 -15.86
C LYS A 490 22.85 12.37 -16.66
N THR A 491 21.70 12.48 -16.00
CA THR A 491 20.39 12.63 -16.64
C THR A 491 19.97 14.09 -16.58
N GLY A 492 19.57 14.69 -17.71
CA GLY A 492 19.08 16.07 -17.72
C GLY A 492 17.97 16.27 -16.69
N ASN A 493 18.14 17.25 -15.78
CA ASN A 493 17.38 17.42 -14.54
C ASN A 493 15.84 17.45 -14.71
N SER A 494 15.37 17.87 -15.87
CA SER A 494 13.97 18.23 -16.17
C SER A 494 13.00 17.07 -16.37
N ARG A 495 13.51 15.84 -16.49
CA ARG A 495 12.69 14.62 -16.51
C ARG A 495 12.52 14.05 -15.10
N ILE A 496 13.14 14.65 -14.09
CA ILE A 496 13.09 14.18 -12.72
C ILE A 496 12.08 15.01 -11.93
N PHE A 497 11.23 14.32 -11.18
CA PHE A 497 10.32 14.93 -10.22
C PHE A 497 10.33 14.14 -8.92
N ILE A 498 9.86 14.76 -7.84
CA ILE A 498 9.69 14.07 -6.56
C ILE A 498 8.31 13.42 -6.61
N SER A 499 8.26 12.09 -6.78
CA SER A 499 6.98 11.39 -6.85
C SER A 499 6.37 11.12 -5.48
N GLU A 500 7.22 10.99 -4.45
CA GLU A 500 6.81 10.81 -3.07
C GLU A 500 7.75 11.53 -2.12
N ALA A 501 7.29 12.62 -1.51
CA ALA A 501 7.96 13.24 -0.37
C ALA A 501 7.21 12.90 0.92
N THR A 502 7.78 12.05 1.76
CA THR A 502 7.13 11.60 3.01
C THR A 502 7.93 12.03 4.22
N TYR A 503 7.27 12.67 5.19
CA TYR A 503 7.84 12.96 6.50
C TYR A 503 6.82 12.62 7.60
N PRO A 504 7.11 11.64 8.47
CA PRO A 504 6.17 11.22 9.50
C PRO A 504 6.14 12.19 10.67
N ASN A 505 4.99 12.28 11.33
CA ASN A 505 4.79 13.05 12.57
C ASN A 505 4.34 12.13 13.70
N TYR A 506 5.23 11.91 14.68
CA TYR A 506 4.97 11.06 15.85
C TYR A 506 4.50 11.85 17.07
N TYR A 507 4.99 13.08 17.24
CA TYR A 507 4.91 13.83 18.50
C TYR A 507 3.91 14.99 18.48
N ASN A 508 3.15 15.17 17.38
CA ASN A 508 2.30 16.32 17.15
C ASN A 508 3.10 17.63 17.36
N SER A 509 2.48 18.69 17.89
CA SER A 509 3.17 19.94 18.21
C SER A 509 3.85 19.86 19.58
N ARG A 510 5.15 20.14 19.64
CA ARG A 510 5.93 20.07 20.88
C ARG A 510 6.93 21.21 21.03
N ALA A 511 8.13 21.07 20.45
CA ALA A 511 9.30 21.91 20.74
C ALA A 511 9.95 22.47 19.47
N GLY A 512 9.17 22.82 18.45
CA GLY A 512 9.67 23.42 17.21
C GLY A 512 10.31 22.43 16.23
N TYR A 513 10.78 22.93 15.09
CA TYR A 513 11.24 22.09 13.98
C TYR A 513 12.58 21.38 14.24
N LEU A 514 13.35 21.79 15.25
CA LEU A 514 14.56 21.08 15.67
C LEU A 514 14.25 19.76 16.41
N ASP A 515 13.03 19.60 16.93
CA ASP A 515 12.55 18.33 17.48
C ASP A 515 11.96 17.47 16.34
N LYS A 516 12.69 16.42 15.94
CA LYS A 516 12.35 15.60 14.79
C LYS A 516 10.97 14.95 14.96
N PHE A 517 10.28 14.73 13.85
CA PHE A 517 8.97 14.06 13.81
C PHE A 517 7.85 14.79 14.57
N THR A 518 7.98 16.10 14.75
CA THR A 518 6.90 17.00 15.18
C THR A 518 6.19 17.59 13.96
N LEU A 519 5.06 18.25 14.21
CA LEU A 519 4.35 19.02 13.18
C LEU A 519 5.18 20.18 12.62
N GLU A 520 5.95 20.85 13.48
CA GLU A 520 6.84 21.94 13.07
C GLU A 520 7.99 21.41 12.20
N ALA A 521 8.57 20.25 12.55
CA ALA A 521 9.60 19.59 11.75
C ALA A 521 9.07 19.13 10.39
N GLN A 522 7.86 18.57 10.35
CA GLN A 522 7.18 18.20 9.11
C GLN A 522 6.94 19.43 8.22
N ALA A 523 6.47 20.54 8.79
CA ALA A 523 6.24 21.77 8.05
C ALA A 523 7.55 22.33 7.47
N LYS A 524 8.63 22.34 8.26
CA LYS A 524 9.96 22.79 7.82
C LYS A 524 10.53 21.90 6.71
N TYR A 525 10.39 20.58 6.85
CA TYR A 525 10.81 19.61 5.85
C TYR A 525 10.17 19.88 4.48
N PHE A 526 8.85 20.09 4.45
CA PHE A 526 8.15 20.38 3.19
C PHE A 526 8.46 21.78 2.65
N GLU A 527 8.63 22.80 3.50
CA GLU A 527 9.10 24.12 3.07
C GLU A 527 10.46 24.02 2.36
N ASP A 528 11.42 23.31 2.96
CA ASP A 528 12.76 23.11 2.41
C ASP A 528 12.75 22.30 1.12
N LEU A 529 11.92 21.26 1.07
CA LEU A 529 11.75 20.43 -0.13
C LEU A 529 11.20 21.26 -1.30
N ILE A 530 10.19 22.09 -1.06
CA ILE A 530 9.64 22.99 -2.09
C ILE A 530 10.72 23.96 -2.56
N ASN A 531 11.38 24.67 -1.62
CA ASN A 531 12.43 25.64 -1.95
C ASN A 531 13.57 25.01 -2.77
N TYR A 532 14.02 23.82 -2.37
CA TYR A 532 15.13 23.16 -3.05
C TYR A 532 14.71 22.60 -4.40
N SER A 533 13.49 22.06 -4.53
CA SER A 533 12.95 21.59 -5.82
C SER A 533 12.87 22.70 -6.85
N GLU A 534 12.48 23.92 -6.43
CA GLU A 534 12.46 25.12 -7.27
C GLU A 534 13.87 25.56 -7.65
N LYS A 535 14.82 25.54 -6.69
CA LYS A 535 16.22 25.92 -6.90
C LYS A 535 16.95 25.08 -7.95
N ILE A 536 16.66 23.78 -8.03
CA ILE A 536 17.32 22.86 -8.97
C ILE A 536 16.50 22.62 -10.26
N HIS A 537 15.38 23.32 -10.44
CA HIS A 537 14.51 23.24 -11.60
C HIS A 537 13.98 21.82 -11.92
N LEU A 538 13.46 21.11 -10.90
CA LEU A 538 12.74 19.85 -11.14
C LEU A 538 11.41 20.08 -11.88
N SER A 539 10.88 19.04 -12.52
CA SER A 539 9.53 19.08 -13.13
C SER A 539 8.42 19.35 -12.11
N GLY A 540 8.70 19.05 -10.84
CA GLY A 540 7.87 19.34 -9.68
C GLY A 540 7.92 18.28 -8.60
N PHE A 541 6.88 18.24 -7.77
CA PHE A 541 6.82 17.37 -6.59
C PHE A 541 5.40 16.90 -6.27
N PHE A 542 5.32 15.77 -5.57
CA PHE A 542 4.14 15.26 -4.90
C PHE A 542 4.45 14.98 -3.44
N ILE A 543 3.75 15.68 -2.55
CA ILE A 543 3.86 15.47 -1.10
C ILE A 543 2.95 14.31 -0.67
N ASN A 544 3.51 13.36 0.07
CA ASN A 544 2.77 12.29 0.71
C ASN A 544 2.41 12.70 2.15
N SER A 545 1.16 12.53 2.58
CA SER A 545 -0.07 12.45 1.79
C SER A 545 -0.96 13.65 2.11
N PHE A 546 -2.06 13.84 1.41
CA PHE A 546 -3.01 14.90 1.77
C PHE A 546 -3.52 14.68 3.21
N ASN A 547 -4.25 13.59 3.44
CA ASN A 547 -4.71 13.18 4.77
C ASN A 547 -3.83 12.06 5.34
N ASN A 548 -3.85 11.88 6.66
CA ASN A 548 -3.53 10.59 7.28
C ASN A 548 -4.46 9.50 6.72
N TYR A 549 -4.10 8.23 6.80
CA TYR A 549 -4.98 7.14 6.35
C TYR A 549 -4.72 5.85 7.12
N HIS A 550 -5.71 4.96 7.15
CA HIS A 550 -5.58 3.63 7.77
C HIS A 550 -4.81 2.70 6.84
N GLY A 551 -3.87 1.95 7.40
CA GLY A 551 -3.08 0.94 6.69
C GLY A 551 -3.38 -0.49 7.12
N ASP A 552 -2.67 -1.45 6.50
CA ASP A 552 -2.85 -2.88 6.75
C ASP A 552 -2.39 -3.32 8.16
N TYR A 553 -1.47 -2.56 8.75
CA TYR A 553 -0.78 -2.84 10.01
C TYR A 553 -0.38 -1.56 10.74
N SER A 554 0.00 -1.67 12.01
CA SER A 554 0.61 -0.57 12.78
C SER A 554 2.06 -0.38 12.37
N SER A 555 2.37 0.69 11.63
CA SER A 555 3.71 0.96 11.08
C SER A 555 4.71 1.40 12.16
N PHE A 556 5.98 1.09 11.94
CA PHE A 556 7.11 1.61 12.73
C PHE A 556 7.45 3.03 12.28
N CYS A 557 7.41 3.24 10.96
CA CYS A 557 7.85 4.43 10.25
C CYS A 557 6.87 5.58 10.33
N SER A 558 5.57 5.31 10.49
CA SER A 558 4.56 6.36 10.71
C SER A 558 4.15 6.56 12.17
N GLY A 559 4.82 5.88 13.10
CA GLY A 559 4.46 5.86 14.52
C GLY A 559 3.41 4.82 14.82
N TYR A 560 3.60 4.06 15.91
CA TYR A 560 2.62 3.06 16.32
C TYR A 560 1.28 3.72 16.64
N ASN A 561 0.23 3.15 16.04
CA ASN A 561 -1.15 3.48 16.34
C ASN A 561 -1.96 2.17 16.34
N SER A 562 -2.76 1.95 17.39
CA SER A 562 -3.60 0.75 17.52
C SER A 562 -4.71 0.65 16.48
N GLU A 563 -5.12 1.78 15.91
CA GLU A 563 -6.10 1.87 14.81
C GLU A 563 -5.42 1.82 13.43
N LYS A 564 -4.10 1.55 13.38
CA LYS A 564 -3.29 1.41 12.17
C LYS A 564 -3.26 2.68 11.30
N ILE A 565 -3.36 3.85 11.92
CA ILE A 565 -3.29 5.14 11.21
C ILE A 565 -1.83 5.47 10.87
N TYR A 566 -1.59 5.80 9.60
CA TYR A 566 -0.30 6.33 9.15
C TYR A 566 -0.28 7.86 9.26
N ASN A 567 0.48 8.36 10.24
CA ASN A 567 0.61 9.79 10.54
C ASN A 567 1.65 10.47 9.63
N ILE A 568 1.35 10.50 8.33
CA ILE A 568 2.19 11.13 7.30
C ILE A 568 1.47 12.24 6.53
N GLY A 569 0.18 12.46 6.80
CA GLY A 569 -0.64 13.44 6.11
C GLY A 569 -0.26 14.89 6.43
N ILE A 570 -0.49 15.79 5.47
CA ILE A 570 -0.43 17.25 5.66
C ILE A 570 -1.56 17.71 6.58
N THR A 571 -2.75 17.13 6.41
CA THR A 571 -3.93 17.33 7.24
C THR A 571 -4.17 16.13 8.16
N ASP A 572 -4.83 16.41 9.29
CA ASP A 572 -5.38 15.37 10.15
C ASP A 572 -6.74 14.89 9.61
N ASP A 573 -7.33 13.92 10.29
CA ASP A 573 -8.64 13.34 9.97
C ASP A 573 -9.81 14.33 10.06
N LEU A 574 -9.62 15.46 10.73
CA LEU A 574 -10.60 16.54 10.84
C LEU A 574 -10.35 17.66 9.82
N LYS A 575 -9.30 17.51 9.00
CA LYS A 575 -8.86 18.47 7.98
C LYS A 575 -8.65 19.85 8.58
N ASN A 576 -8.09 19.91 9.79
CA ASN A 576 -7.94 21.14 10.55
C ASN A 576 -7.03 22.12 9.81
N PRO A 577 -7.56 23.24 9.26
CA PRO A 577 -6.75 24.21 8.52
C PRO A 577 -5.79 24.98 9.45
N ASN A 578 -5.91 24.81 10.78
CA ASN A 578 -5.00 25.42 11.74
C ASN A 578 -3.68 24.67 11.94
N ARG A 579 -3.54 23.46 11.39
CA ARG A 579 -2.30 22.70 11.45
C ARG A 579 -1.17 23.46 10.77
N ILE A 580 -0.01 23.55 11.43
CA ILE A 580 1.12 24.36 10.93
C ILE A 580 1.62 23.86 9.56
N THR A 581 1.66 22.55 9.35
CA THR A 581 2.02 21.94 8.04
C THR A 581 1.11 22.44 6.92
N TYR A 582 -0.21 22.46 7.14
CA TYR A 582 -1.18 23.00 6.19
C TYR A 582 -0.93 24.48 5.89
N LYS A 583 -0.77 25.29 6.94
CA LYS A 583 -0.58 26.74 6.81
C LYS A 583 0.71 27.09 6.06
N VAL A 584 1.81 26.43 6.38
CA VAL A 584 3.12 26.66 5.73
C VAL A 584 3.07 26.29 4.26
N ILE A 585 2.56 25.10 3.92
CA ILE A 585 2.45 24.66 2.53
C ILE A 585 1.50 25.59 1.76
N SER A 586 0.31 25.85 2.30
CA SER A 586 -0.68 26.72 1.66
C SER A 586 -0.11 28.13 1.41
N SER A 587 0.56 28.71 2.41
CA SER A 587 1.27 29.99 2.31
C SER A 587 2.29 29.98 1.17
N LYS A 588 3.12 28.95 1.12
CA LYS A 588 4.18 28.78 0.13
C LYS A 588 3.62 28.60 -1.30
N LEU A 589 2.56 27.81 -1.48
CA LEU A 589 2.00 27.53 -2.81
C LEU A 589 1.15 28.68 -3.35
N THR A 590 0.44 29.40 -2.48
CA THR A 590 -0.43 30.53 -2.85
C THR A 590 0.28 31.88 -2.84
N SER A 591 1.55 31.93 -2.41
CA SER A 591 2.31 33.18 -2.22
C SER A 591 1.62 34.18 -1.28
N SER A 592 0.92 33.68 -0.27
CA SER A 592 0.31 34.50 0.79
C SER A 592 1.32 34.82 1.91
N GLU A 593 0.86 35.49 2.98
CA GLU A 593 1.73 35.90 4.09
C GLU A 593 2.53 34.73 4.67
N ARG A 594 3.83 34.96 4.90
CA ARG A 594 4.76 33.93 5.37
C ARG A 594 4.39 33.46 6.77
N VAL A 595 4.23 32.14 6.92
CA VAL A 595 4.01 31.50 8.22
C VAL A 595 5.35 31.23 8.89
N THR A 596 5.53 31.72 10.12
CA THR A 596 6.75 31.46 10.89
C THR A 596 6.68 30.08 11.53
N ILE A 597 7.71 29.26 11.31
CA ILE A 597 7.85 27.95 11.94
C ILE A 597 8.69 28.11 13.22
N PRO A 598 8.19 27.72 14.41
CA PRO A 598 8.97 27.78 15.64
C PRO A 598 10.24 26.93 15.53
N ILE A 599 11.40 27.52 15.83
CA ILE A 599 12.70 26.81 15.82
C ILE A 599 12.75 25.76 16.94
N GLY A 600 12.48 26.22 18.16
CA GLY A 600 12.51 25.42 19.38
C GLY A 600 13.85 24.70 19.62
N SER A 601 13.83 23.48 20.15
CA SER A 601 15.04 22.73 20.55
C SER A 601 14.85 21.22 20.45
N SER A 602 15.89 20.48 20.11
CA SER A 602 15.88 19.01 20.14
C SER A 602 15.60 18.50 21.56
N VAL A 603 14.66 17.57 21.71
CA VAL A 603 14.35 16.94 23.00
C VAL A 603 14.95 15.54 23.06
N ASP A 604 15.62 15.20 24.16
CA ASP A 604 16.08 13.83 24.41
C ASP A 604 14.87 12.90 24.64
N ASP A 605 14.70 11.91 23.77
CA ASP A 605 13.64 10.92 23.82
C ASP A 605 14.07 9.60 24.48
N SER A 606 15.27 9.58 25.09
CA SER A 606 15.78 8.45 25.87
C SER A 606 14.79 8.03 26.99
N PRO A 607 14.29 6.78 27.00
CA PRO A 607 13.38 6.33 28.04
C PRO A 607 14.09 6.25 29.40
N ILE A 608 13.74 7.16 30.32
CA ILE A 608 14.28 7.20 31.69
C ILE A 608 14.15 5.83 32.39
N PHE A 609 13.09 5.08 32.08
CA PHE A 609 12.87 3.71 32.56
C PHE A 609 14.07 2.78 32.29
N ILE A 610 14.72 2.85 31.12
CA ILE A 610 15.87 2.01 30.77
C ILE A 610 17.03 2.25 31.74
N ILE A 611 17.26 3.51 32.12
CA ILE A 611 18.32 3.91 33.05
C ILE A 611 18.03 3.34 34.44
N PHE A 612 16.82 3.53 34.98
CA PHE A 612 16.46 3.04 36.30
C PHE A 612 16.52 1.51 36.39
N VAL A 613 16.00 0.80 35.40
CA VAL A 613 16.02 -0.67 35.38
C VAL A 613 17.44 -1.20 35.24
N GLY A 614 18.27 -0.60 34.37
CA GLY A 614 19.67 -0.99 34.25
C GLY A 614 20.45 -0.79 35.55
N LEU A 615 20.20 0.31 36.27
CA LEU A 615 20.85 0.61 37.54
C LEU A 615 20.38 -0.38 38.62
N ALA A 616 19.08 -0.64 38.69
CA ALA A 616 18.52 -1.63 39.60
C ALA A 616 19.11 -3.02 39.37
N LEU A 617 19.21 -3.47 38.11
CA LEU A 617 19.84 -4.75 37.76
C LEU A 617 21.33 -4.80 38.10
N ALA A 618 22.06 -3.68 37.91
CA ALA A 618 23.47 -3.58 38.28
C ALA A 618 23.66 -3.68 39.81
N ILE A 619 22.81 -3.00 40.59
CA ILE A 619 22.81 -3.07 42.06
C ILE A 619 22.45 -4.48 42.53
N LEU A 620 21.40 -5.10 41.98
CA LEU A 620 21.03 -6.48 42.29
C LEU A 620 22.16 -7.46 41.98
N MET A 621 22.88 -7.25 40.86
CA MET A 621 24.05 -8.04 40.50
C MET A 621 25.21 -7.83 41.49
N ALA A 622 25.45 -6.60 41.94
CA ALA A 622 26.46 -6.31 42.95
C ALA A 622 26.12 -6.97 44.30
N ILE A 623 24.85 -6.94 44.70
CA ILE A 623 24.37 -7.59 45.92
C ILE A 623 24.59 -9.10 45.83
N ILE A 624 24.12 -9.77 44.77
CA ILE A 624 24.24 -11.24 44.64
C ILE A 624 25.69 -11.72 44.57
N ILE A 625 26.59 -10.95 43.94
CA ILE A 625 28.04 -11.26 43.93
C ILE A 625 28.64 -11.17 45.34
N ASN A 626 28.11 -10.29 46.18
CA ASN A 626 28.62 -10.05 47.53
C ASN A 626 27.94 -10.90 48.62
N THR A 627 26.80 -11.55 48.35
CA THR A 627 26.10 -12.36 49.37
C THR A 627 26.87 -13.62 49.81
N LYS A 628 27.55 -14.31 48.89
CA LYS A 628 28.33 -15.53 49.20
C LYS A 628 29.65 -15.57 48.44
N LYS A 629 30.76 -15.80 49.16
CA LYS A 629 32.10 -16.03 48.57
C LYS A 629 32.06 -17.12 47.49
N LYS A 630 31.36 -18.23 47.78
CA LYS A 630 31.20 -19.35 46.84
C LYS A 630 30.51 -18.94 45.54
N PHE A 631 29.45 -18.12 45.61
CA PHE A 631 28.77 -17.64 44.40
C PHE A 631 29.68 -16.76 43.54
N ARG A 632 30.49 -15.88 44.17
CA ARG A 632 31.50 -15.07 43.46
C ARG A 632 32.55 -15.92 42.78
N GLU A 633 33.05 -16.95 43.46
CA GLU A 633 33.97 -17.93 42.87
C GLU A 633 33.32 -18.67 41.71
N ASP A 634 32.08 -19.12 41.86
CA ASP A 634 31.29 -19.81 40.83
C ASP A 634 31.06 -18.92 39.61
N ALA A 635 30.71 -17.65 39.79
CA ALA A 635 30.57 -16.69 38.71
C ALA A 635 31.88 -16.42 37.97
N SER A 636 32.98 -16.23 38.71
CA SER A 636 34.32 -16.07 38.10
C SER A 636 34.73 -17.32 37.32
N ARG A 637 34.51 -18.52 37.89
CA ARG A 637 34.80 -19.80 37.22
C ARG A 637 33.90 -20.00 36.00
N ALA A 638 32.62 -19.65 36.06
CA ALA A 638 31.71 -19.72 34.93
C ALA A 638 32.13 -18.77 33.79
N LEU A 639 32.67 -17.59 34.09
CA LEU A 639 33.17 -16.65 33.07
C LEU A 639 34.50 -17.10 32.47
N LEU A 640 35.51 -17.35 33.32
CA LEU A 640 36.91 -17.56 32.90
C LEU A 640 37.27 -19.02 32.62
N ARG A 641 36.65 -19.97 33.32
CA ARG A 641 36.96 -21.41 33.25
C ARG A 641 35.68 -22.26 33.14
N PRO A 642 34.83 -22.03 32.12
CA PRO A 642 33.48 -22.62 32.06
C PRO A 642 33.47 -24.15 32.04
N TYR A 643 34.52 -24.82 31.57
CA TYR A 643 34.59 -26.29 31.58
C TYR A 643 34.53 -26.85 33.01
N ASN A 644 35.42 -26.38 33.88
CA ASN A 644 35.51 -26.82 35.27
C ASN A 644 34.23 -26.48 36.05
N PHE A 645 33.60 -25.37 35.71
CA PHE A 645 32.33 -24.97 36.31
C PHE A 645 31.18 -25.90 35.88
N TYR A 646 31.07 -26.22 34.59
CA TYR A 646 30.03 -27.13 34.11
C TYR A 646 30.23 -28.57 34.59
N SER A 647 31.48 -29.02 34.81
CA SER A 647 31.74 -30.33 35.43
C SER A 647 31.28 -30.36 36.89
N ASP A 648 31.44 -29.27 37.64
CA ASP A 648 30.91 -29.16 39.00
C ASP A 648 29.36 -29.25 39.02
N ILE A 649 28.66 -28.70 38.01
CA ILE A 649 27.20 -28.86 37.84
C ILE A 649 26.84 -30.33 37.56
N ARG A 650 27.59 -30.99 36.66
CA ARG A 650 27.38 -32.41 36.33
C ARG A 650 27.51 -33.29 37.57
N ASP A 651 28.58 -33.08 38.33
CA ASP A 651 28.95 -33.89 39.49
C ASP A 651 28.18 -33.48 40.77
N GLN A 652 27.18 -32.59 40.64
CA GLN A 652 26.34 -32.09 41.73
C GLN A 652 27.14 -31.50 42.91
N ARG A 653 28.29 -30.88 42.63
CA ARG A 653 29.13 -30.23 43.63
C ARG A 653 28.50 -28.89 44.03
N ILE A 654 27.55 -28.99 44.98
CA ILE A 654 26.79 -27.95 45.70
C ILE A 654 26.76 -26.59 45.01
N LEU A 655 25.72 -26.39 44.19
CA LEU A 655 25.29 -25.08 43.73
C LEU A 655 23.99 -24.69 44.43
N SER A 656 23.94 -23.47 44.95
CA SER A 656 22.71 -22.98 45.58
C SER A 656 21.66 -22.71 44.50
N GLY A 657 20.60 -23.52 44.49
CA GLY A 657 19.46 -23.32 43.60
C GLY A 657 18.89 -21.91 43.73
N PHE A 658 18.74 -21.40 44.95
CA PHE A 658 18.28 -20.04 45.23
C PHE A 658 19.13 -18.97 44.52
N HIS A 659 20.46 -19.05 44.59
CA HIS A 659 21.32 -18.07 43.92
C HIS A 659 21.28 -18.20 42.40
N THR A 660 21.15 -19.42 41.88
CA THR A 660 20.98 -19.64 40.43
C THR A 660 19.64 -19.07 39.94
N PHE A 661 18.56 -19.20 40.71
CA PHE A 661 17.27 -18.58 40.38
C PHE A 661 17.32 -17.04 40.46
N ALA A 662 17.97 -16.48 41.49
CA ALA A 662 18.16 -15.03 41.58
C ALA A 662 19.00 -14.48 40.41
N LEU A 663 20.09 -15.17 40.06
CA LEU A 663 20.88 -14.86 38.87
C LEU A 663 20.03 -14.94 37.59
N MET A 664 19.20 -15.97 37.45
CA MET A 664 18.34 -16.17 36.30
C MET A 664 17.41 -14.97 36.06
N PHE A 665 16.80 -14.40 37.10
CA PHE A 665 16.00 -13.17 36.96
C PHE A 665 16.84 -11.95 36.57
N ILE A 666 18.05 -11.79 37.11
CA ILE A 666 18.97 -10.70 36.70
C ILE A 666 19.37 -10.86 35.22
N LEU A 667 19.62 -12.09 34.77
CA LEU A 667 19.95 -12.39 33.37
C LEU A 667 18.77 -12.15 32.43
N ALA A 668 17.57 -12.58 32.82
CA ALA A 668 16.35 -12.29 32.07
C ALA A 668 16.11 -10.78 31.96
N GLY A 669 16.28 -10.04 33.06
CA GLY A 669 16.21 -8.58 33.07
C GLY A 669 17.25 -7.94 32.17
N SER A 670 18.50 -8.41 32.26
CA SER A 670 19.60 -7.89 31.47
C SER A 670 19.43 -8.16 29.97
N HIS A 671 18.95 -9.35 29.58
CA HIS A 671 18.62 -9.66 28.19
C HIS A 671 17.46 -8.81 27.69
N SER A 672 16.40 -8.71 28.49
CA SER A 672 15.23 -7.90 28.19
C SER A 672 15.56 -6.43 27.97
N LEU A 673 16.43 -5.87 28.82
CA LEU A 673 16.90 -4.49 28.68
C LEU A 673 17.69 -4.26 27.39
N LEU A 674 18.50 -5.23 26.96
CA LEU A 674 19.22 -5.18 25.68
C LEU A 674 18.23 -5.14 24.51
N LEU A 675 17.28 -6.07 24.48
CA LEU A 675 16.27 -6.14 23.43
C LEU A 675 15.39 -4.89 23.40
N THR A 676 15.00 -4.37 24.56
CA THR A 676 14.23 -3.12 24.69
C THR A 676 14.98 -1.92 24.09
N ASN A 677 16.28 -1.80 24.35
CA ASN A 677 17.12 -0.75 23.73
C ASN A 677 17.14 -0.89 22.20
N LEU A 678 17.31 -2.12 21.69
CA LEU A 678 17.36 -2.37 20.25
C LEU A 678 16.01 -2.10 19.58
N PHE A 679 14.90 -2.53 20.17
CA PHE A 679 13.55 -2.24 19.64
C PHE A 679 13.28 -0.75 19.60
N PHE A 680 13.58 -0.03 20.68
CA PHE A 680 13.38 1.41 20.73
C PHE A 680 14.29 2.16 19.77
N TYR A 681 15.50 1.66 19.52
CA TYR A 681 16.42 2.23 18.54
C TYR A 681 15.95 2.08 17.09
N VAL A 682 15.40 0.92 16.72
CA VAL A 682 14.94 0.67 15.34
C VAL A 682 13.55 1.27 15.04
N LYS A 683 12.91 1.94 16.01
CA LYS A 683 11.66 2.66 15.77
C LYS A 683 11.86 3.67 14.64
N GLY A 684 10.92 3.78 13.72
CA GLY A 684 11.03 4.68 12.57
C GLY A 684 11.96 4.22 11.43
N ASN A 685 12.58 3.03 11.52
CA ASN A 685 13.51 2.55 10.49
C ASN A 685 12.78 1.85 9.32
N GLU A 686 12.90 2.43 8.12
CA GLU A 686 12.24 1.94 6.90
C GLU A 686 12.72 0.55 6.46
N ILE A 687 14.03 0.30 6.53
CA ILE A 687 14.62 -0.97 6.10
C ILE A 687 14.09 -2.12 6.97
N VAL A 688 14.03 -1.91 8.29
CA VAL A 688 13.51 -2.90 9.24
C VAL A 688 12.04 -3.20 8.97
N GLU A 689 11.22 -2.18 8.75
CA GLU A 689 9.80 -2.36 8.44
C GLU A 689 9.60 -3.14 7.12
N ARG A 690 10.31 -2.79 6.05
CA ARG A 690 10.24 -3.50 4.76
C ARG A 690 10.71 -4.96 4.87
N ILE A 691 11.74 -5.25 5.66
CA ILE A 691 12.19 -6.62 5.94
C ILE A 691 11.12 -7.41 6.69
N LEU A 692 10.45 -6.80 7.68
CA LEU A 692 9.38 -7.47 8.41
C LEU A 692 8.14 -7.70 7.52
N ILE A 693 7.84 -6.77 6.62
CA ILE A 693 6.77 -6.91 5.61
C ILE A 693 7.06 -8.04 4.63
N ALA A 694 8.33 -8.31 4.31
CA ALA A 694 8.71 -9.40 3.40
C ALA A 694 8.19 -10.77 3.85
N PHE A 695 8.03 -10.98 5.16
CA PHE A 695 7.45 -12.20 5.71
C PHE A 695 5.94 -12.30 5.52
N ALA A 696 5.25 -11.22 5.15
CA ALA A 696 3.80 -11.12 4.96
C ALA A 696 2.96 -11.61 6.15
N ILE A 697 3.41 -11.30 7.38
CA ILE A 697 2.68 -11.64 8.62
C ILE A 697 2.37 -10.34 9.39
N PRO A 698 1.21 -9.69 9.13
CA PRO A 698 0.88 -8.39 9.73
C PRO A 698 0.90 -8.37 11.26
N LYS A 699 0.50 -9.48 11.92
CA LYS A 699 0.52 -9.60 13.39
C LYS A 699 1.92 -9.53 13.99
N ILE A 700 2.93 -10.07 13.30
CA ILE A 700 4.32 -9.99 13.76
C ILE A 700 4.77 -8.54 13.68
N LEU A 701 4.50 -7.89 12.55
CA LEU A 701 4.83 -6.49 12.34
C LEU A 701 4.18 -5.57 13.39
N GLU A 702 2.89 -5.77 13.68
CA GLU A 702 2.15 -5.04 14.72
C GLU A 702 2.77 -5.24 16.11
N TRP A 703 3.12 -6.47 16.47
CA TRP A 703 3.74 -6.77 17.77
C TRP A 703 5.12 -6.11 17.91
N PHE A 704 5.98 -6.25 16.90
CA PHE A 704 7.29 -5.62 16.94
C PHE A 704 7.17 -4.08 16.94
N SER A 705 6.22 -3.51 16.20
CA SER A 705 5.95 -2.05 16.20
C SER A 705 5.52 -1.60 17.59
N TYR A 706 4.56 -2.29 18.21
CA TYR A 706 4.12 -2.00 19.57
C TYR A 706 5.27 -1.97 20.56
N LEU A 707 6.14 -2.99 20.54
CA LEU A 707 7.28 -3.06 21.46
C LEU A 707 8.34 -1.99 21.18
N ALA A 708 8.59 -1.65 19.92
CA ALA A 708 9.50 -0.55 19.56
C ALA A 708 9.06 0.80 20.12
N TRP A 709 7.74 1.02 20.20
CA TRP A 709 7.16 2.27 20.70
C TRP A 709 6.84 2.28 22.20
N HIS A 710 6.84 1.12 22.87
CA HIS A 710 6.48 0.98 24.29
C HIS A 710 7.58 0.29 25.11
N PRO A 711 8.64 1.00 25.53
CA PRO A 711 9.82 0.40 26.16
C PRO A 711 9.53 -0.34 27.48
N VAL A 712 8.56 0.12 28.27
CA VAL A 712 8.14 -0.57 29.51
C VAL A 712 7.51 -1.92 29.19
N SER A 713 6.56 -1.95 28.25
CA SER A 713 5.93 -3.18 27.79
C SER A 713 6.95 -4.10 27.13
N ALA A 714 7.82 -3.58 26.27
CA ALA A 714 8.91 -4.32 25.65
C ALA A 714 9.76 -5.04 26.69
N PHE A 715 10.14 -4.35 27.77
CA PHE A 715 10.89 -4.98 28.85
C PHE A 715 10.12 -6.11 29.53
N ILE A 716 8.83 -5.94 29.80
CA ILE A 716 8.02 -6.98 30.46
C ILE A 716 7.87 -8.21 29.55
N TYR A 717 7.49 -8.01 28.29
CA TYR A 717 7.32 -9.11 27.33
C TYR A 717 8.63 -9.84 27.06
N MET A 718 9.73 -9.10 26.86
CA MET A 718 11.04 -9.70 26.61
C MET A 718 11.62 -10.39 27.85
N PHE A 719 11.25 -9.94 29.05
CA PHE A 719 11.61 -10.61 30.30
C PHE A 719 10.94 -11.97 30.39
N ILE A 720 9.61 -12.03 30.21
CA ILE A 720 8.84 -13.29 30.20
C ILE A 720 9.33 -14.20 29.08
N PHE A 721 9.54 -13.67 27.88
CA PHE A 721 10.11 -14.40 26.75
C PHE A 721 11.47 -15.01 27.10
N THR A 722 12.35 -14.27 27.77
CA THR A 722 13.68 -14.78 28.15
C THR A 722 13.60 -15.87 29.22
N LEU A 723 12.68 -15.75 30.19
CA LEU A 723 12.42 -16.81 31.17
C LEU A 723 11.98 -18.11 30.48
N LEU A 724 11.05 -18.01 29.54
CA LEU A 724 10.59 -19.14 28.73
C LEU A 724 11.70 -19.68 27.84
N LEU A 725 12.53 -18.82 27.25
CA LEU A 725 13.66 -19.19 26.40
C LEU A 725 14.64 -20.10 27.16
N PHE A 726 14.96 -19.80 28.42
CA PHE A 726 15.83 -20.67 29.24
C PHE A 726 15.23 -22.06 29.42
N VAL A 727 13.92 -22.15 29.66
CA VAL A 727 13.21 -23.43 29.81
C VAL A 727 13.16 -24.19 28.49
N ILE A 728 12.87 -23.50 27.38
CA ILE A 728 12.79 -24.08 26.03
C ILE A 728 14.15 -24.62 25.60
N ILE A 729 15.24 -23.86 25.76
CA ILE A 729 16.59 -24.34 25.44
C ILE A 729 16.93 -25.57 26.29
N ALA A 730 16.63 -25.54 27.60
CA ALA A 730 16.85 -26.69 28.48
C ALA A 730 16.02 -27.92 28.06
N ALA A 731 14.78 -27.71 27.60
CA ALA A 731 13.91 -28.78 27.10
C ALA A 731 14.42 -29.36 25.78
N ILE A 732 14.88 -28.54 24.84
CA ILE A 732 15.50 -28.98 23.58
C ILE A 732 16.74 -29.83 23.89
N ILE A 733 17.61 -29.35 24.77
CA ILE A 733 18.80 -30.11 25.21
C ILE A 733 18.38 -31.42 25.89
N LYS A 734 17.31 -31.41 26.70
CA LYS A 734 16.81 -32.62 27.35
C LYS A 734 16.26 -33.62 26.34
N VAL A 735 15.57 -33.19 25.30
CA VAL A 735 15.10 -34.07 24.22
C VAL A 735 16.29 -34.63 23.44
N ALA A 736 17.28 -33.79 23.11
CA ALA A 736 18.51 -34.25 22.45
C ALA A 736 19.26 -35.29 23.29
N SER A 737 19.16 -35.22 24.63
CA SER A 737 19.80 -36.19 25.52
C SER A 737 19.27 -37.62 25.41
N PHE A 738 18.09 -37.87 24.82
CA PHE A 738 17.60 -39.23 24.61
C PHE A 738 18.47 -40.05 23.64
N PHE A 739 19.25 -39.38 22.79
CA PHE A 739 20.17 -40.01 21.86
C PHE A 739 21.56 -40.27 22.47
N VAL A 740 21.73 -39.98 23.76
CA VAL A 740 23.00 -40.09 24.49
C VAL A 740 22.82 -41.04 25.66
N LYS A 741 23.84 -41.88 25.95
CA LYS A 741 23.79 -42.85 27.06
C LYS A 741 23.77 -42.18 28.43
N THR A 742 24.43 -41.04 28.58
CA THR A 742 24.57 -40.30 29.85
C THR A 742 23.25 -39.66 30.28
N LYS A 743 22.73 -40.07 31.44
CA LYS A 743 21.48 -39.51 31.99
C LYS A 743 21.77 -38.31 32.88
N VAL A 744 21.18 -37.18 32.53
CA VAL A 744 21.33 -35.90 33.25
C VAL A 744 19.96 -35.40 33.69
N LEU A 745 19.88 -34.92 34.94
CA LEU A 745 18.68 -34.29 35.49
C LEU A 745 18.34 -33.00 34.72
N PHE A 746 17.05 -32.76 34.50
CA PHE A 746 16.59 -31.54 33.82
C PHE A 746 17.08 -30.27 34.53
N LEU A 747 17.09 -30.28 35.87
CA LEU A 747 17.55 -29.15 36.68
C LEU A 747 19.01 -28.78 36.39
N ASN A 748 19.89 -29.77 36.17
CA ASN A 748 21.30 -29.53 35.88
C ASN A 748 21.49 -28.93 34.49
N ILE A 749 20.70 -29.39 33.51
CA ILE A 749 20.66 -28.80 32.17
C ILE A 749 20.19 -27.35 32.26
N TYR A 750 19.11 -27.10 32.99
CA TYR A 750 18.56 -25.76 33.19
C TYR A 750 19.56 -24.81 33.84
N PHE A 751 20.27 -25.24 34.90
CA PHE A 751 21.33 -24.43 35.51
C PHE A 751 22.45 -24.10 34.52
N VAL A 752 22.89 -25.06 33.70
CA VAL A 752 23.89 -24.75 32.68
C VAL A 752 23.40 -23.73 31.67
N VAL A 753 22.14 -23.81 31.22
CA VAL A 753 21.55 -22.79 30.34
C VAL A 753 21.59 -21.43 31.01
N VAL A 754 21.12 -21.30 32.26
CA VAL A 754 21.16 -20.02 33.01
C VAL A 754 22.60 -19.47 33.09
N TRP A 755 23.56 -20.29 33.53
CA TRP A 755 24.94 -19.85 33.70
C TRP A 755 25.69 -19.63 32.37
N ALA A 756 25.21 -20.18 31.25
CA ALA A 756 25.73 -19.86 29.92
C ALA A 756 25.44 -18.40 29.53
N PHE A 757 24.32 -17.83 29.96
CA PHE A 757 23.93 -16.44 29.72
C PHE A 757 24.59 -15.43 30.67
N LEU A 758 25.37 -15.88 31.67
CA LEU A 758 26.08 -15.02 32.63
C LEU A 758 26.78 -13.79 32.02
N PRO A 759 27.44 -13.87 30.83
CA PRO A 759 28.04 -12.71 30.20
C PRO A 759 27.12 -11.48 30.09
N LEU A 760 25.79 -11.66 30.00
CA LEU A 760 24.85 -10.53 29.84
C LEU A 760 24.98 -9.48 30.96
N THR A 761 25.46 -9.88 32.12
CA THR A 761 25.72 -8.99 33.26
C THR A 761 26.87 -8.01 33.01
N ILE A 762 27.86 -8.38 32.19
CA ILE A 762 29.02 -7.53 31.85
C ILE A 762 28.58 -6.28 31.09
N LEU A 763 27.52 -6.43 30.28
CA LEU A 763 26.98 -5.34 29.47
C LEU A 763 26.04 -4.40 30.23
N LEU A 764 25.74 -4.63 31.52
CA LEU A 764 24.79 -3.79 32.28
C LEU A 764 25.15 -2.29 32.27
N PRO A 765 26.42 -1.87 32.49
CA PRO A 765 26.77 -0.45 32.43
C PRO A 765 26.57 0.14 31.03
N ILE A 766 26.89 -0.62 29.98
CA ILE A 766 26.76 -0.19 28.59
C ILE A 766 25.27 -0.05 28.22
N LYS A 767 24.41 -0.98 28.67
CA LYS A 767 22.96 -0.97 28.41
C LYS A 767 22.24 0.26 28.96
N LEU A 768 22.82 0.96 29.95
CA LEU A 768 22.28 2.23 30.46
C LEU A 768 22.33 3.36 29.44
N ILE A 769 23.37 3.36 28.60
CA ILE A 769 23.64 4.43 27.64
C ILE A 769 23.57 3.96 26.18
N LEU A 770 23.29 2.67 25.95
CA LEU A 770 23.34 2.03 24.63
C LEU A 770 22.47 2.76 23.62
N TYR A 771 21.25 3.15 23.99
CA TYR A 771 20.38 3.92 23.11
C TYR A 771 21.03 5.24 22.63
N ARG A 772 21.59 6.03 23.54
CA ARG A 772 22.26 7.30 23.21
C ARG A 772 23.48 7.08 22.31
N VAL A 773 24.23 6.00 22.55
CA VAL A 773 25.38 5.63 21.72
C VAL A 773 24.92 5.23 20.32
N LEU A 774 23.82 4.47 20.20
CA LEU A 774 23.25 4.07 18.92
C LEU A 774 22.72 5.28 18.13
N LEU A 775 22.09 6.25 18.80
CA LEU A 775 21.61 7.49 18.17
C LEU A 775 22.73 8.38 17.61
N ALA A 776 23.94 8.31 18.18
CA ALA A 776 25.06 9.11 17.68
C ALA A 776 25.52 8.67 16.27
N ASP A 777 25.24 7.42 15.89
CA ASP A 777 25.55 6.82 14.59
C ASP A 777 27.04 6.81 14.18
N ILE A 778 27.95 6.99 15.14
CA ILE A 778 29.41 7.06 14.89
C ILE A 778 30.03 5.66 14.80
N ILE A 779 29.59 4.73 15.66
CA ILE A 779 30.22 3.40 15.84
C ILE A 779 29.24 2.23 15.70
N ASN A 780 28.08 2.47 15.10
CA ASN A 780 26.98 1.49 15.05
C ASN A 780 27.37 0.17 14.40
N VAL A 781 28.13 0.21 13.30
CA VAL A 781 28.64 -1.00 12.63
C VAL A 781 29.47 -1.87 13.59
N TYR A 782 30.37 -1.26 14.38
CA TYR A 782 31.17 -1.99 15.37
C TYR A 782 30.32 -2.55 16.52
N ILE A 783 29.29 -1.82 16.95
CA ILE A 783 28.34 -2.31 17.95
C ILE A 783 27.59 -3.53 17.43
N TYR A 784 27.11 -3.51 16.18
CA TYR A 784 26.41 -4.66 15.58
C TYR A 784 27.33 -5.87 15.45
N ILE A 785 28.57 -5.68 14.98
CA ILE A 785 29.58 -6.75 14.91
C ILE A 785 29.86 -7.30 16.30
N PHE A 786 30.05 -6.43 17.30
CA PHE A 786 30.27 -6.84 18.69
C PHE A 786 29.09 -7.65 19.23
N LEU A 787 27.85 -7.18 19.05
CA LEU A 787 26.65 -7.88 19.48
C LEU A 787 26.49 -9.24 18.79
N ALA A 788 26.83 -9.34 17.50
CA ALA A 788 26.82 -10.60 16.76
C ALA A 788 27.85 -11.61 17.31
N ILE A 789 29.11 -11.18 17.48
CA ILE A 789 30.17 -12.01 18.09
C ILE A 789 29.78 -12.42 19.51
N TYR A 790 29.19 -11.49 20.24
CA TYR A 790 28.74 -11.69 21.61
C TYR A 790 27.61 -12.71 21.72
N PHE A 791 26.65 -12.70 20.78
CA PHE A 791 25.61 -13.72 20.70
C PHE A 791 26.20 -15.11 20.36
N VAL A 792 27.13 -15.17 19.40
CA VAL A 792 27.88 -16.39 19.07
C VAL A 792 28.62 -16.93 20.30
N TRP A 793 29.19 -16.07 21.13
CA TRP A 793 29.85 -16.47 22.38
C TRP A 793 28.87 -17.10 23.38
N ILE A 794 27.64 -16.57 23.53
CA ILE A 794 26.60 -17.18 24.39
C ILE A 794 26.22 -18.56 23.85
N VAL A 795 25.95 -18.69 22.55
CA VAL A 795 25.64 -19.99 21.92
C VAL A 795 26.77 -21.00 22.14
N GLN A 796 28.02 -20.56 21.95
CA GLN A 796 29.21 -21.36 22.22
C GLN A 796 29.28 -21.85 23.68
N ARG A 797 28.91 -21.00 24.65
CA ARG A 797 28.86 -21.39 26.08
C ARG A 797 27.78 -22.43 26.36
N ILE A 798 26.61 -22.33 25.72
CA ILE A 798 25.55 -23.35 25.82
C ILE A 798 26.07 -24.70 25.29
N ILE A 799 26.63 -24.72 24.08
CA ILE A 799 27.22 -25.93 23.47
C ILE A 799 28.31 -26.51 24.38
N LYS A 800 29.13 -25.63 24.99
CA LYS A 800 30.15 -26.03 25.95
C LYS A 800 29.58 -26.71 27.19
N GLY A 801 28.50 -26.18 27.72
CA GLY A 801 27.77 -26.80 28.81
C GLY A 801 27.22 -28.18 28.46
N VAL A 802 26.67 -28.34 27.26
CA VAL A 802 26.12 -29.63 26.78
C VAL A 802 27.21 -30.70 26.73
N TYR A 803 28.34 -30.47 26.05
CA TYR A 803 29.35 -31.53 25.91
C TYR A 803 30.00 -31.92 27.25
N VAL A 804 30.09 -30.98 28.21
CA VAL A 804 30.62 -31.26 29.54
C VAL A 804 29.65 -32.09 30.38
N ILE A 805 28.38 -31.69 30.46
CA ILE A 805 27.42 -32.38 31.32
C ILE A 805 27.09 -33.79 30.81
N PHE A 806 27.01 -33.97 29.49
CA PHE A 806 26.72 -35.28 28.90
C PHE A 806 27.96 -36.16 28.70
N ASP A 807 29.16 -35.64 29.01
CA ASP A 807 30.44 -36.34 28.84
C ASP A 807 30.64 -36.85 27.40
N ILE A 808 30.35 -35.98 26.42
CA ILE A 808 30.46 -36.26 24.98
C ILE A 808 31.66 -35.49 24.42
N SER A 809 32.29 -36.03 23.39
CA SER A 809 33.34 -35.33 22.66
C SER A 809 32.86 -33.97 22.13
N ARG A 810 33.74 -32.97 22.26
CA ARG A 810 33.47 -31.59 21.83
C ARG A 810 33.05 -31.52 20.36
N SER A 811 33.78 -32.21 19.47
CA SER A 811 33.54 -32.18 18.02
C SER A 811 32.12 -32.61 17.65
N VAL A 812 31.63 -33.69 18.27
CA VAL A 812 30.29 -34.24 18.00
C VAL A 812 29.20 -33.24 18.39
N VAL A 813 29.27 -32.66 19.59
CA VAL A 813 28.23 -31.73 20.05
C VAL A 813 28.23 -30.45 19.22
N TYR A 814 29.40 -29.92 18.86
CA TYR A 814 29.49 -28.74 17.98
C TYR A 814 28.89 -29.03 16.59
N LEU A 815 29.22 -30.18 15.99
CA LEU A 815 28.69 -30.59 14.68
C LEU A 815 27.15 -30.65 14.70
N TYR A 816 26.56 -31.40 15.63
CA TYR A 816 25.10 -31.55 15.71
C TYR A 816 24.39 -30.25 16.11
N SER A 817 25.01 -29.41 16.94
CA SER A 817 24.41 -28.12 17.31
C SER A 817 24.39 -27.14 16.14
N ILE A 818 25.48 -27.04 15.38
CA ILE A 818 25.55 -26.20 14.18
C ILE A 818 24.57 -26.72 13.12
N LEU A 819 24.54 -28.05 12.89
CA LEU A 819 23.60 -28.66 11.97
C LEU A 819 22.14 -28.37 12.38
N PHE A 820 21.81 -28.49 13.68
CA PHE A 820 20.48 -28.18 14.18
C PHE A 820 20.09 -26.72 13.94
N LEU A 821 21.01 -25.78 14.18
CA LEU A 821 20.76 -24.36 13.94
C LEU A 821 20.57 -24.07 12.44
N LEU A 822 21.41 -24.63 11.58
CA LEU A 822 21.31 -24.49 10.12
C LEU A 822 20.01 -25.09 9.57
N VAL A 823 19.64 -26.29 10.00
CA VAL A 823 18.40 -26.94 9.58
C VAL A 823 17.18 -26.19 10.10
N SER A 824 17.19 -25.72 11.34
CA SER A 824 16.06 -24.98 11.93
C SER A 824 15.86 -23.62 11.25
N PHE A 825 16.95 -22.85 11.05
CA PHE A 825 16.90 -21.59 10.34
C PHE A 825 16.53 -21.80 8.86
N GLY A 826 17.14 -22.78 8.21
CA GLY A 826 16.87 -23.16 6.83
C GLY A 826 15.41 -23.57 6.62
N ALA A 827 14.82 -24.34 7.54
CA ALA A 827 13.41 -24.74 7.48
C ALA A 827 12.46 -23.55 7.61
N VAL A 828 12.73 -22.61 8.53
CA VAL A 828 11.94 -21.38 8.67
C VAL A 828 12.04 -20.51 7.42
N MET A 829 13.26 -20.30 6.90
CA MET A 829 13.47 -19.52 5.70
C MET A 829 12.89 -20.19 4.45
N LEU A 830 12.99 -21.51 4.33
CA LEU A 830 12.38 -22.28 3.25
C LEU A 830 10.85 -22.16 3.31
N PHE A 831 10.25 -22.32 4.49
CA PHE A 831 8.81 -22.14 4.68
C PHE A 831 8.37 -20.72 4.31
N ALA A 832 9.09 -19.70 4.79
CA ALA A 832 8.79 -18.31 4.48
C ALA A 832 8.98 -17.98 2.99
N GLN A 833 9.96 -18.61 2.32
CA GLN A 833 10.19 -18.48 0.89
C GLN A 833 9.10 -19.17 0.08
N MET A 834 8.70 -20.39 0.44
CA MET A 834 7.65 -21.13 -0.26
C MET A 834 6.26 -20.52 -0.05
N SER A 835 6.04 -19.85 1.09
CA SER A 835 4.73 -19.28 1.42
C SER A 835 4.54 -17.86 0.89
N ASN A 836 5.59 -17.02 0.96
CA ASN A 836 5.48 -15.57 0.74
C ASN A 836 6.66 -14.98 -0.05
N SER A 837 7.49 -15.80 -0.70
CA SER A 837 8.66 -15.34 -1.48
C SER A 837 9.60 -14.40 -0.72
N THR A 838 9.71 -14.62 0.60
CA THR A 838 10.33 -13.70 1.57
C THR A 838 11.75 -13.27 1.15
N VAL A 839 12.58 -14.20 0.65
CA VAL A 839 13.97 -13.91 0.27
C VAL A 839 14.03 -12.92 -0.89
N TYR A 840 13.14 -13.03 -1.88
CA TYR A 840 13.12 -12.11 -3.02
C TYR A 840 12.78 -10.67 -2.59
N TYR A 841 11.81 -10.51 -1.68
CA TYR A 841 11.46 -9.19 -1.13
C TYR A 841 12.56 -8.61 -0.22
N ILE A 842 13.24 -9.44 0.57
CA ILE A 842 14.41 -9.00 1.36
C ILE A 842 15.54 -8.52 0.45
N ILE A 843 15.92 -9.30 -0.57
CA ILE A 843 16.97 -8.93 -1.54
C ILE A 843 16.60 -7.61 -2.24
N THR A 844 15.33 -7.48 -2.64
CA THR A 844 14.82 -6.26 -3.28
C THR A 844 14.98 -5.05 -2.35
N THR A 845 14.60 -5.19 -1.08
CA THR A 845 14.78 -4.14 -0.07
C THR A 845 16.27 -3.78 0.08
N LEU A 846 17.15 -4.76 0.26
CA LEU A 846 18.58 -4.49 0.41
C LEU A 846 19.18 -3.75 -0.80
N LYS A 847 18.77 -4.09 -2.03
CA LYS A 847 19.18 -3.39 -3.25
C LYS A 847 18.60 -1.98 -3.37
N GLN A 848 17.34 -1.77 -2.99
CA GLN A 848 16.70 -0.43 -2.97
C GLN A 848 17.50 0.56 -2.10
N PHE A 849 18.10 0.08 -1.00
CA PHE A 849 18.92 0.87 -0.08
C PHE A 849 20.43 0.75 -0.32
N GLN A 850 20.87 0.15 -1.44
CA GLN A 850 22.28 0.01 -1.81
C GLN A 850 23.14 -0.73 -0.75
N LEU A 851 22.56 -1.70 -0.06
CA LEU A 851 23.25 -2.51 0.95
C LEU A 851 23.94 -3.76 0.40
N ILE A 852 23.59 -4.18 -0.82
CA ILE A 852 24.16 -5.34 -1.55
C ILE A 852 24.29 -5.07 -3.04
#